data_AF-A0A9N8HH78-F1
#
_entry.id   AF-A0A9N8HH78-F1
#
_cell.length_a   1.000
_cell.length_b   1.000
_cell.length_c   1.000
_cell.angle_alpha   90.00
_cell.angle_beta   90.00
_cell.angle_gamma   90.00
#
_symmetry.space_group_name_H-M   'P 1'
#
loop_
_entity.id
_entity.type
_entity.pdbx_description
1 polymer ?
#
loop_
_entity_poly.entity_id
_entity_poly.type
_entity_poly.pdbx_seq_one_letter_code
_entity_poly.pdbx_strand_id
1 'polypeptide(L)'
;MADTTQQQPAATTTDEETKQDDDERSVESARLRDSFIRLTTQGTPDHTDEDDAPSQGPFYRRYLTWITTANDYNHNNGNDNNNNNDNSTMDTTTMHSTTTLPPSLAQAPTTPAVLTMLLPLACIVTHIIFAYGQWAPMWRLSLTAEDMDVTAQAQTALTKKIFNQLGLDQTPGFTHDGDTLNYQIEQEHTVQTFTYGFAVQELWQAYGMPGVFLPRCAAILLVIFSGIWPHLKLILLQWSWSSRRLSLTPNRRTRTLGWLALLGKWSLADVLTVCVMVGVLNLEWVIDPPTVKEGIANNLAMLIDLAKQVWDDGQICSVMLSFDASDCGSKDLSIKQHLECFACKKFVWMAYHEPDVVEKQGKAIVKGIEMSGHGAVRLSVVGMEGIYAFCIAVILSVLLSVIVDWYNYKYIETLREKIAARQRGEDTDLTLSITTNPEEAASLLLVGDTTSEASEPLLENSSSGTPFEPLEIMEDDSSVLDHWVQRTTSAPAYTCLHCHHILPMVTLVLVGMALYTPSMERNVGGAIPKYLKEVLGLDLNHKYSLASLQDLTGAAGGMDLLLMGTFALFIVLGPLLRAILVVLVAMTAKTTASTRTQRIRSLLVHVSNFLAAFCAWEVFFAAMFMVELIMPSATNTILNTPACEILSGDGSSCLQVSYERVSTTFAFLILGWCLVGGLSIHVSMEDSKERMMERHNGQVDSLEAYRPLPYFDGGLPPTEIHAGNSRPLAFGDDNNSNTNGGASMMEEQLV
;
A
#
# COMPACT_ATOMS: atom_id res chain seq x y z
N MET A 1 -62.29 -23.46 22.25
CA MET A 1 -63.07 -22.31 21.75
C MET A 1 -62.44 -21.90 20.43
N ALA A 2 -63.27 -21.85 19.38
CA ALA A 2 -62.98 -21.60 17.97
C ALA A 2 -62.41 -22.79 17.15
N ASP A 3 -63.36 -23.58 16.65
CA ASP A 3 -63.34 -24.41 15.43
C ASP A 3 -63.01 -23.60 14.17
N THR A 4 -62.45 -24.27 13.15
CA THR A 4 -62.75 -24.19 11.68
C THR A 4 -61.52 -24.77 10.93
N THR A 5 -61.56 -25.55 9.85
CA THR A 5 -62.55 -26.34 9.09
C THR A 5 -61.73 -27.26 8.17
N GLN A 6 -62.20 -28.48 7.94
CA GLN A 6 -61.66 -29.42 6.94
C GLN A 6 -61.78 -28.88 5.51
N GLN A 7 -60.77 -29.14 4.68
CA GLN A 7 -60.95 -29.25 3.23
C GLN A 7 -59.90 -30.18 2.61
N GLN A 8 -60.36 -31.34 2.12
CA GLN A 8 -59.65 -32.17 1.14
C GLN A 8 -59.60 -31.45 -0.22
N PRO A 9 -58.66 -31.82 -1.09
CA PRO A 9 -59.14 -32.34 -2.38
C PRO A 9 -58.37 -33.55 -2.95
N ALA A 10 -59.19 -34.39 -3.59
CA ALA A 10 -59.03 -35.20 -4.79
C ALA A 10 -57.62 -35.51 -5.35
N ALA A 11 -57.42 -36.81 -5.54
CA ALA A 11 -56.45 -37.42 -6.43
C ALA A 11 -56.65 -37.00 -7.90
N THR A 12 -55.55 -36.79 -8.61
CA THR A 12 -55.52 -36.83 -10.08
C THR A 12 -54.22 -37.50 -10.51
N THR A 13 -54.38 -38.54 -11.32
CA THR A 13 -53.37 -39.40 -11.93
C THR A 13 -52.70 -38.71 -13.11
N THR A 14 -51.37 -38.64 -13.14
CA THR A 14 -50.54 -38.53 -14.36
C THR A 14 -49.16 -39.11 -14.04
N ASP A 15 -48.98 -40.39 -14.37
CA ASP A 15 -47.68 -41.03 -14.54
C ASP A 15 -47.23 -40.86 -16.01
N GLU A 16 -45.91 -40.96 -16.23
CA GLU A 16 -45.18 -41.02 -17.52
C GLU A 16 -44.69 -39.70 -18.16
N GLU A 17 -43.76 -38.95 -17.52
CA GLU A 17 -42.79 -38.10 -18.29
C GLU A 17 -41.54 -37.63 -17.50
N THR A 18 -40.88 -38.49 -16.70
CA THR A 18 -39.70 -38.08 -15.88
C THR A 18 -38.54 -39.07 -15.88
N LYS A 19 -38.37 -39.88 -16.93
CA LYS A 19 -37.28 -40.87 -16.99
C LYS A 19 -36.23 -40.61 -18.06
N GLN A 20 -36.27 -39.48 -18.76
CA GLN A 20 -35.37 -39.20 -19.87
C GLN A 20 -34.42 -38.00 -19.63
N ASP A 21 -34.70 -37.14 -18.63
CA ASP A 21 -33.86 -35.97 -18.32
C ASP A 21 -32.74 -36.27 -17.30
N ASP A 22 -32.86 -37.35 -16.50
CA ASP A 22 -31.84 -37.70 -15.50
C ASP A 22 -30.62 -38.40 -16.12
N ASP A 23 -30.78 -39.07 -17.27
CA ASP A 23 -29.68 -39.73 -17.98
C ASP A 23 -28.80 -38.73 -18.78
N GLU A 24 -29.36 -37.61 -19.27
CA GLU A 24 -28.57 -36.56 -19.94
C GLU A 24 -27.72 -35.73 -18.96
N ARG A 25 -28.23 -35.43 -17.76
CA ARG A 25 -27.48 -34.73 -16.70
C ARG A 25 -26.30 -35.54 -16.16
N SER A 26 -26.45 -36.85 -16.08
CA SER A 26 -25.39 -37.79 -15.67
C SER A 26 -24.22 -37.82 -16.68
N VAL A 27 -24.54 -37.81 -17.97
CA VAL A 27 -23.54 -37.85 -19.06
C VAL A 27 -22.81 -36.50 -19.22
N GLU A 28 -23.49 -35.38 -18.98
CA GLU A 28 -22.87 -34.04 -19.04
C GLU A 28 -21.95 -33.76 -17.83
N SER A 29 -22.33 -34.23 -16.64
CA SER A 29 -21.48 -34.21 -15.44
C SER A 29 -20.21 -35.05 -15.59
N ALA A 30 -20.31 -36.24 -16.21
CA ALA A 30 -19.16 -37.09 -16.52
C ALA A 30 -18.23 -36.46 -17.57
N ARG A 31 -18.77 -35.78 -18.59
CA ARG A 31 -17.96 -35.06 -19.61
C ARG A 31 -17.24 -33.82 -19.05
N LEU A 32 -17.85 -33.11 -18.12
CA LEU A 32 -17.21 -31.96 -17.44
C LEU A 32 -16.07 -32.41 -16.51
N ARG A 33 -16.23 -33.56 -15.82
CA ARG A 33 -15.15 -34.18 -15.03
C ARG A 33 -13.96 -34.60 -15.90
N ASP A 34 -14.20 -35.22 -17.04
CA ASP A 34 -13.12 -35.70 -17.93
C ASP A 34 -12.39 -34.54 -18.63
N SER A 35 -13.10 -33.44 -18.90
CA SER A 35 -12.51 -32.19 -19.43
C SER A 35 -11.66 -31.45 -18.40
N PHE A 36 -12.05 -31.50 -17.11
CA PHE A 36 -11.30 -30.89 -16.01
C PHE A 36 -10.01 -31.68 -15.67
N ILE A 37 -10.03 -33.01 -15.79
CA ILE A 37 -8.83 -33.85 -15.63
C ILE A 37 -7.84 -33.62 -16.78
N ARG A 38 -8.30 -33.36 -18.01
CA ARG A 38 -7.42 -33.03 -19.15
C ARG A 38 -6.77 -31.65 -19.05
N LEU A 39 -7.43 -30.67 -18.42
CA LEU A 39 -6.86 -29.33 -18.22
C LEU A 39 -5.83 -29.26 -17.09
N THR A 40 -5.82 -30.23 -16.18
CA THR A 40 -4.90 -30.26 -15.03
C THR A 40 -3.69 -31.18 -15.22
N THR A 41 -3.65 -31.99 -16.30
CA THR A 41 -2.58 -32.99 -16.52
C THR A 41 -1.68 -32.78 -17.75
N GLN A 42 -1.88 -31.75 -18.58
CA GLN A 42 -0.95 -31.45 -19.68
C GLN A 42 -0.04 -30.27 -19.36
N GLY A 43 1.10 -30.60 -18.75
CA GLY A 43 2.30 -29.76 -18.78
C GLY A 43 2.89 -29.73 -20.20
N THR A 44 3.18 -28.51 -20.66
CA THR A 44 4.03 -28.10 -21.80
C THR A 44 3.75 -28.70 -23.18
N PRO A 45 3.53 -27.87 -24.21
CA PRO A 45 3.91 -28.22 -25.57
C PRO A 45 5.06 -27.35 -26.08
N ASP A 46 5.98 -28.07 -26.70
CA ASP A 46 7.07 -27.63 -27.56
C ASP A 46 6.51 -27.18 -28.94
N HIS A 47 7.13 -26.14 -29.49
CA HIS A 47 7.24 -25.64 -30.88
C HIS A 47 6.17 -25.84 -32.01
N THR A 48 6.12 -24.77 -32.83
CA THR A 48 5.94 -24.63 -34.32
C THR A 48 4.56 -24.45 -34.96
N ASP A 49 4.49 -23.37 -35.77
CA ASP A 49 3.71 -23.07 -37.00
C ASP A 49 2.16 -23.05 -36.88
N GLU A 50 1.36 -22.25 -37.59
CA GLU A 50 1.47 -21.26 -38.68
C GLU A 50 0.11 -20.52 -38.70
N ASP A 51 0.09 -19.29 -39.21
CA ASP A 51 -0.98 -18.60 -39.94
C ASP A 51 -2.47 -18.71 -39.52
N ASP A 52 -3.04 -17.60 -39.04
CA ASP A 52 -4.20 -16.93 -39.69
C ASP A 52 -4.70 -15.73 -38.86
N ALA A 53 -4.59 -14.53 -39.43
CA ALA A 53 -5.07 -13.28 -38.85
C ALA A 53 -6.22 -12.70 -39.68
N PRO A 54 -7.39 -12.39 -39.10
CA PRO A 54 -8.37 -11.55 -39.75
C PRO A 54 -8.35 -10.10 -39.21
N SER A 55 -8.02 -9.20 -40.12
CA SER A 55 -8.62 -7.88 -40.36
C SER A 55 -8.98 -6.99 -39.15
N GLN A 56 -8.16 -5.96 -38.97
CA GLN A 56 -8.43 -4.76 -38.18
C GLN A 56 -9.56 -3.91 -38.80
N GLY A 57 -10.54 -3.53 -37.98
CA GLY A 57 -11.53 -2.48 -38.26
C GLY A 57 -11.16 -1.16 -37.58
N PRO A 58 -11.52 0.01 -38.15
CA PRO A 58 -10.91 1.29 -37.80
C PRO A 58 -11.70 2.02 -36.71
N PHE A 59 -11.19 2.06 -35.48
CA PHE A 59 -11.80 2.87 -34.41
C PHE A 59 -10.74 3.46 -33.48
N TYR A 60 -9.83 4.28 -34.02
CA TYR A 60 -8.99 5.18 -33.20
C TYR A 60 -8.54 6.40 -34.01
N ARG A 61 -9.48 7.33 -34.27
CA ARG A 61 -9.15 8.65 -34.85
C ARG A 61 -10.15 9.72 -34.43
N ARG A 62 -10.29 9.96 -33.12
CA ARG A 62 -10.99 11.15 -32.59
C ARG A 62 -10.79 11.33 -31.08
N TYR A 63 -9.61 11.78 -30.63
CA TYR A 63 -9.46 12.32 -29.27
C TYR A 63 -8.25 13.26 -29.09
N LEU A 64 -7.93 14.06 -30.12
CA LEU A 64 -6.81 15.03 -30.07
C LEU A 64 -7.15 16.39 -30.70
N THR A 65 -8.37 16.90 -30.47
CA THR A 65 -8.77 18.26 -30.86
C THR A 65 -9.76 18.82 -29.85
N TRP A 66 -9.31 19.11 -28.63
CA TRP A 66 -10.07 19.93 -27.67
C TRP A 66 -9.19 20.62 -26.61
N ILE A 67 -7.99 21.09 -26.98
CA ILE A 67 -7.18 22.03 -26.18
C ILE A 67 -6.52 23.06 -27.12
N THR A 68 -7.33 23.82 -27.87
CA THR A 68 -6.87 25.03 -28.59
C THR A 68 -8.03 26.01 -28.83
N THR A 69 -8.83 26.32 -27.80
CA THR A 69 -9.80 27.42 -27.85
C THR A 69 -10.14 27.88 -26.43
N ALA A 70 -9.24 28.65 -25.84
CA ALA A 70 -9.52 29.51 -24.68
C ALA A 70 -8.37 30.53 -24.58
N ASN A 71 -8.32 31.48 -25.52
CA ASN A 71 -7.58 32.74 -25.38
C ASN A 71 -7.94 33.70 -26.52
N ASP A 72 -9.21 34.08 -26.58
CA ASP A 72 -9.67 35.22 -27.39
C ASP A 72 -10.75 35.93 -26.60
N TYR A 73 -10.35 36.78 -25.65
CA TYR A 73 -11.17 37.88 -25.15
C TYR A 73 -10.30 38.82 -24.30
N ASN A 74 -9.58 39.75 -24.95
CA ASN A 74 -9.51 41.11 -24.44
C ASN A 74 -9.05 42.09 -25.51
N HIS A 75 -10.01 42.82 -26.07
CA HIS A 75 -9.77 43.97 -26.93
C HIS A 75 -10.36 45.20 -26.23
N ASN A 76 -9.69 46.34 -26.43
CA ASN A 76 -10.00 47.71 -26.03
C ASN A 76 -9.54 48.17 -24.64
N ASN A 77 -8.42 48.88 -24.64
CA ASN A 77 -8.52 50.34 -24.48
C ASN A 77 -7.30 51.04 -25.09
N GLY A 78 -7.55 51.80 -26.14
CA GLY A 78 -6.62 52.81 -26.63
C GLY A 78 -6.62 54.00 -25.68
N ASN A 79 -5.44 54.54 -25.42
CA ASN A 79 -5.30 55.98 -25.27
C ASN A 79 -3.88 56.36 -25.66
N ASP A 80 -3.78 56.98 -26.84
CA ASP A 80 -2.62 57.71 -27.29
C ASP A 80 -2.32 58.85 -26.32
N ASN A 81 -1.05 59.04 -25.97
CA ASN A 81 -0.51 60.38 -25.85
C ASN A 81 1.01 60.41 -26.06
N ASN A 82 1.37 61.11 -27.14
CA ASN A 82 2.67 61.70 -27.45
C ASN A 82 3.37 62.30 -26.23
N ASN A 83 4.70 62.14 -26.16
CA ASN A 83 5.60 63.29 -26.32
C ASN A 83 7.09 62.89 -26.39
N ASN A 84 7.70 63.31 -27.50
CA ASN A 84 8.99 63.98 -27.68
C ASN A 84 10.29 63.43 -27.06
N ASN A 85 11.20 63.14 -28.00
CA ASN A 85 12.60 63.58 -28.07
C ASN A 85 13.46 63.50 -26.80
N ASP A 86 14.48 62.64 -26.83
CA ASP A 86 15.86 63.15 -26.93
C ASP A 86 16.81 62.09 -27.50
N ASN A 87 17.55 62.50 -28.52
CA ASN A 87 18.63 61.75 -29.14
C ASN A 87 19.90 61.86 -28.26
N SER A 88 20.29 60.76 -27.60
CA SER A 88 21.69 60.54 -27.24
C SER A 88 22.12 59.15 -27.68
N THR A 89 22.83 59.09 -28.81
CA THR A 89 23.59 57.93 -29.26
C THR A 89 24.70 57.62 -28.26
N MET A 90 24.41 56.74 -27.31
CA MET A 90 25.38 56.06 -26.47
C MET A 90 25.52 54.65 -27.05
N ASP A 91 26.70 54.34 -27.60
CA ASP A 91 27.04 53.01 -28.13
C ASP A 91 26.87 51.96 -27.03
N THR A 92 25.67 51.40 -26.97
CA THR A 92 25.31 50.37 -26.02
C THR A 92 25.87 49.08 -26.59
N THR A 93 27.09 48.74 -26.18
CA THR A 93 27.69 47.43 -26.45
C THR A 93 26.83 46.41 -25.70
N THR A 94 25.79 45.90 -26.35
CA THR A 94 24.93 44.83 -25.84
C THR A 94 25.80 43.59 -25.65
N MET A 95 26.32 43.41 -24.44
CA MET A 95 26.91 42.14 -24.03
C MET A 95 25.80 41.09 -24.11
N HIS A 96 25.82 40.30 -25.18
CA HIS A 96 25.03 39.08 -25.29
C HIS A 96 25.53 38.12 -24.20
N SER A 97 24.88 38.16 -23.04
CA SER A 97 25.00 37.13 -22.02
C SER A 97 24.49 35.83 -22.62
N THR A 98 25.41 35.00 -23.10
CA THR A 98 25.10 33.62 -23.49
C THR A 98 24.59 32.89 -22.26
N THR A 99 23.27 32.77 -22.15
CA THR A 99 22.60 32.03 -21.07
C THR A 99 22.98 30.56 -21.19
N THR A 100 24.05 30.16 -20.50
CA THR A 100 24.44 28.75 -20.42
C THR A 100 23.30 27.98 -19.76
N LEU A 101 22.68 27.06 -20.49
CA LEU A 101 21.65 26.17 -19.96
C LEU A 101 22.19 25.45 -18.72
N PRO A 102 21.40 25.36 -17.63
CA PRO A 102 21.86 24.70 -16.42
C PRO A 102 22.16 23.22 -16.69
N PRO A 103 23.23 22.67 -16.10
CA PRO A 103 23.61 21.27 -16.33
C PRO A 103 22.53 20.31 -15.78
N SER A 104 22.43 19.14 -16.39
CA SER A 104 21.63 18.03 -15.84
C SER A 104 22.13 17.60 -14.45
N LEU A 105 21.28 16.97 -13.64
CA LEU A 105 21.65 16.42 -12.32
C LEU A 105 22.87 15.51 -12.40
N ALA A 106 22.93 14.67 -13.43
CA ALA A 106 24.02 13.76 -13.70
C ALA A 106 25.38 14.45 -13.95
N GLN A 107 25.40 15.72 -14.39
CA GLN A 107 26.62 16.53 -14.58
C GLN A 107 26.73 17.68 -13.60
N ALA A 108 25.85 17.76 -12.61
CA ALA A 108 26.01 18.74 -11.57
C ALA A 108 27.36 18.49 -10.88
N PRO A 109 28.14 19.54 -10.57
CA PRO A 109 29.44 19.39 -9.92
C PRO A 109 29.34 18.76 -8.51
N THR A 110 28.13 18.75 -7.94
CA THR A 110 27.82 18.13 -6.65
C THR A 110 27.61 16.62 -6.74
N THR A 111 27.44 16.06 -7.94
CA THR A 111 27.13 14.65 -8.18
C THR A 111 28.41 13.85 -8.42
N PRO A 112 28.70 12.80 -7.60
CA PRO A 112 29.84 11.92 -7.83
C PRO A 112 29.73 11.17 -9.16
N ALA A 113 30.83 11.06 -9.90
CA ALA A 113 30.87 10.35 -11.19
C ALA A 113 30.41 8.89 -11.10
N VAL A 114 30.69 8.23 -9.97
CA VAL A 114 30.22 6.86 -9.69
C VAL A 114 28.70 6.79 -9.69
N LEU A 115 28.02 7.76 -9.06
CA LEU A 115 26.56 7.78 -8.99
C LEU A 115 25.93 8.04 -10.36
N THR A 116 26.59 8.83 -11.21
CA THR A 116 26.16 9.08 -12.59
C THR A 116 26.03 7.78 -13.40
N MET A 117 26.88 6.78 -13.14
CA MET A 117 26.82 5.46 -13.78
C MET A 117 25.94 4.47 -13.01
N LEU A 118 25.98 4.48 -11.68
CA LEU A 118 25.24 3.51 -10.86
C LEU A 118 23.73 3.73 -10.87
N LEU A 119 23.24 4.99 -10.86
CA LEU A 119 21.81 5.24 -10.78
C LEU A 119 21.03 4.70 -11.99
N PRO A 120 21.46 4.92 -13.26
CA PRO A 120 20.84 4.28 -14.42
C PRO A 120 20.83 2.76 -14.36
N LEU A 121 21.96 2.17 -13.97
CA LEU A 121 22.09 0.72 -13.84
C LEU A 121 21.12 0.18 -12.79
N ALA A 122 21.04 0.84 -11.63
CA ALA A 122 20.12 0.46 -10.57
C ALA A 122 18.64 0.58 -11.00
N CYS A 123 18.28 1.62 -11.76
CA CYS A 123 16.94 1.75 -12.35
C CYS A 123 16.61 0.57 -13.29
N ILE A 124 17.56 0.17 -14.16
CA ILE A 124 17.38 -0.97 -15.08
C ILE A 124 17.24 -2.28 -14.31
N VAL A 125 18.11 -2.52 -13.32
CA VAL A 125 18.03 -3.72 -12.47
C VAL A 125 16.68 -3.74 -11.74
N THR A 126 16.23 -2.61 -11.19
CA THR A 126 14.94 -2.52 -10.50
C THR A 126 13.77 -2.80 -11.45
N HIS A 127 13.82 -2.35 -12.71
CA HIS A 127 12.84 -2.70 -13.74
C HIS A 127 12.77 -4.20 -14.01
N ILE A 128 13.92 -4.86 -14.12
CA ILE A 128 13.99 -6.31 -14.36
C ILE A 128 13.38 -7.06 -13.18
N ILE A 129 13.69 -6.64 -11.95
CA ILE A 129 13.13 -7.26 -10.75
C ILE A 129 11.61 -7.04 -10.67
N PHE A 130 11.09 -5.86 -11.03
CA PHE A 130 9.64 -5.62 -11.14
C PHE A 130 8.99 -6.55 -12.16
N ALA A 131 9.54 -6.64 -13.36
CA ALA A 131 9.01 -7.51 -14.42
C ALA A 131 9.02 -8.98 -13.99
N TYR A 132 10.11 -9.44 -13.35
CA TYR A 132 10.18 -10.78 -12.78
C TYR A 132 9.10 -11.00 -11.70
N GLY A 133 8.97 -10.06 -10.76
CA GLY A 133 7.98 -10.15 -9.68
C GLY A 133 6.54 -10.20 -10.19
N GLN A 134 6.24 -9.53 -11.30
CA GLN A 134 4.92 -9.54 -11.95
C GLN A 134 4.64 -10.84 -12.72
N TRP A 135 5.66 -11.55 -13.22
CA TRP A 135 5.49 -12.78 -13.99
C TRP A 135 5.57 -14.04 -13.14
N ALA A 136 6.42 -14.02 -12.12
CA ALA A 136 6.60 -15.15 -11.22
C ALA A 136 5.36 -15.37 -10.34
N PRO A 137 5.12 -16.61 -9.87
CA PRO A 137 4.09 -16.89 -8.90
C PRO A 137 4.27 -16.05 -7.62
N MET A 138 3.20 -15.38 -7.18
CA MET A 138 3.29 -14.37 -6.11
C MET A 138 2.96 -14.95 -4.74
N TRP A 139 1.90 -15.74 -4.64
CA TRP A 139 1.53 -16.41 -3.39
C TRP A 139 0.81 -17.73 -3.67
N ARG A 140 0.79 -18.60 -2.66
CA ARG A 140 0.00 -19.83 -2.67
C ARG A 140 -0.83 -19.94 -1.40
N LEU A 141 -2.01 -20.53 -1.53
CA LEU A 141 -2.82 -20.92 -0.39
C LEU A 141 -2.37 -22.31 0.05
N SER A 142 -1.82 -22.41 1.26
CA SER A 142 -1.32 -23.66 1.83
C SER A 142 -2.19 -24.07 3.01
N LEU A 143 -2.54 -25.36 3.05
CA LEU A 143 -3.16 -25.99 4.20
C LEU A 143 -2.08 -26.85 4.87
N THR A 144 -1.66 -26.44 6.06
CA THR A 144 -0.65 -27.13 6.85
C THR A 144 -1.31 -27.74 8.07
N ALA A 145 -1.14 -29.05 8.27
CA ALA A 145 -1.41 -29.69 9.55
C ALA A 145 -0.09 -29.77 10.33
N GLU A 146 0.00 -29.02 11.43
CA GLU A 146 1.17 -28.95 12.32
C GLU A 146 0.91 -29.80 13.56
N ASP A 147 1.85 -30.72 13.84
CA ASP A 147 1.88 -31.55 15.04
C ASP A 147 0.54 -32.23 15.37
N MET A 148 -0.19 -32.68 14.35
CA MET A 148 -1.47 -33.34 14.55
C MET A 148 -1.24 -34.79 14.96
N ASP A 149 -1.23 -35.02 16.28
CA ASP A 149 -1.21 -36.32 16.93
C ASP A 149 -2.53 -36.51 17.65
N VAL A 150 -3.47 -37.20 17.00
CA VAL A 150 -4.77 -37.53 17.59
C VAL A 150 -4.79 -39.01 17.89
N THR A 151 -4.94 -39.33 19.17
CA THR A 151 -5.07 -40.70 19.64
C THR A 151 -6.52 -40.97 20.03
N ALA A 152 -7.07 -42.09 19.55
CA ALA A 152 -8.41 -42.54 19.88
C ALA A 152 -8.34 -43.95 20.48
N GLN A 153 -8.65 -44.08 21.77
CA GLN A 153 -8.64 -45.33 22.50
C GLN A 153 -10.06 -45.85 22.75
N ALA A 154 -10.34 -47.09 22.38
CA ALA A 154 -11.64 -47.70 22.65
C ALA A 154 -11.72 -48.23 24.10
N GLN A 155 -12.51 -47.58 24.95
CA GLN A 155 -12.69 -47.97 26.36
C GLN A 155 -13.77 -49.03 26.57
N THR A 156 -14.80 -49.07 25.72
CA THR A 156 -15.91 -50.02 25.88
C THR A 156 -15.80 -51.22 24.94
N ALA A 157 -16.28 -52.38 25.37
CA ALA A 157 -16.32 -53.59 24.53
C ALA A 157 -17.14 -53.38 23.24
N LEU A 158 -18.17 -52.52 23.27
CA LEU A 158 -18.94 -52.14 22.09
C LEU A 158 -18.06 -51.34 21.10
N THR A 159 -17.37 -50.31 21.57
CA THR A 159 -16.47 -49.49 20.75
C THR A 159 -15.34 -50.32 20.16
N LYS A 160 -14.70 -51.20 20.95
CA LYS A 160 -13.65 -52.13 20.48
C LYS A 160 -14.14 -53.04 19.37
N LYS A 161 -15.34 -53.61 19.54
CA LYS A 161 -15.95 -54.47 18.52
C LYS A 161 -16.18 -53.71 17.22
N ILE A 162 -16.60 -52.45 17.30
CA ILE A 162 -16.85 -51.62 16.12
C ILE A 162 -15.54 -51.22 15.43
N PHE A 163 -14.51 -50.84 16.18
CA PHE A 163 -13.18 -50.53 15.61
C PHE A 163 -12.63 -51.73 14.83
N ASN A 164 -12.73 -52.93 15.39
CA ASN A 164 -12.33 -54.17 14.73
C ASN A 164 -13.21 -54.52 13.52
N GLN A 165 -14.51 -54.18 13.55
CA GLN A 165 -15.44 -54.44 12.44
C GLN A 165 -15.27 -53.47 11.28
N LEU A 166 -14.90 -52.22 11.55
CA LEU A 166 -14.65 -51.20 10.54
C LEU A 166 -13.27 -51.35 9.89
N GLY A 167 -12.42 -52.26 10.39
CA GLY A 167 -11.08 -52.47 9.84
C GLY A 167 -10.19 -51.24 9.98
N LEU A 168 -10.43 -50.39 11.00
CA LEU A 168 -9.67 -49.15 11.18
C LEU A 168 -8.16 -49.42 11.41
N ASP A 169 -7.82 -50.65 11.81
CA ASP A 169 -6.47 -51.18 11.94
C ASP A 169 -5.69 -51.27 10.61
N GLN A 170 -6.37 -51.27 9.47
CA GLN A 170 -5.76 -51.44 8.14
C GLN A 170 -5.68 -50.15 7.34
N THR A 171 -6.22 -49.04 7.86
CA THR A 171 -6.30 -47.77 7.14
C THR A 171 -4.93 -47.10 7.08
N PRO A 172 -4.38 -46.78 5.89
CA PRO A 172 -3.09 -46.11 5.78
C PRO A 172 -3.12 -44.73 6.48
N GLY A 173 -2.11 -44.45 7.30
CA GLY A 173 -2.03 -43.23 8.12
C GLY A 173 -2.40 -43.43 9.60
N PHE A 174 -2.98 -44.58 9.96
CA PHE A 174 -3.19 -44.96 11.36
C PHE A 174 -2.10 -45.94 11.79
N THR A 175 -1.42 -45.64 12.89
CA THR A 175 -0.57 -46.61 13.58
C THR A 175 -1.35 -47.19 14.75
N HIS A 176 -1.29 -48.52 14.87
CA HIS A 176 -2.08 -49.25 15.84
C HIS A 176 -1.16 -49.81 16.92
N ASP A 177 -1.38 -49.41 18.17
CA ASP A 177 -0.76 -50.01 19.34
C ASP A 177 -1.86 -50.51 20.28
N GLY A 178 -2.23 -51.79 20.17
CA GLY A 178 -3.24 -52.40 21.06
C GLY A 178 -4.68 -51.91 20.83
N ASP A 179 -5.22 -51.06 21.70
CA ASP A 179 -6.59 -50.51 21.59
C ASP A 179 -6.57 -49.02 21.17
N THR A 180 -5.40 -48.51 20.80
CA THR A 180 -5.11 -47.10 20.51
C THR A 180 -4.87 -46.90 19.02
N LEU A 181 -5.69 -46.06 18.40
CA LEU A 181 -5.49 -45.55 17.04
C LEU A 181 -4.75 -44.23 17.13
N ASN A 182 -3.53 -44.18 16.61
CA ASN A 182 -2.75 -42.95 16.52
C ASN A 182 -2.77 -42.44 15.09
N TYR A 183 -3.23 -41.21 14.92
CA TYR A 183 -3.28 -40.53 13.64
C TYR A 183 -2.28 -39.39 13.64
N GLN A 184 -1.23 -39.55 12.83
CA GLN A 184 -0.19 -38.55 12.64
C GLN A 184 -0.24 -38.06 11.20
N ILE A 185 -0.59 -36.78 11.02
CA ILE A 185 -0.41 -36.11 9.73
C ILE A 185 0.52 -34.92 9.91
N GLU A 186 1.69 -35.01 9.28
CA GLU A 186 2.45 -33.85 8.86
C GLU A 186 2.33 -33.75 7.34
N GLN A 187 1.37 -32.97 6.87
CA GLN A 187 1.18 -32.75 5.44
C GLN A 187 0.94 -31.27 5.19
N GLU A 188 1.75 -30.75 4.27
CA GLU A 188 1.53 -29.47 3.65
C GLU A 188 0.88 -29.70 2.29
N HIS A 189 -0.37 -29.26 2.14
CA HIS A 189 -1.09 -29.35 0.89
C HIS A 189 -1.23 -27.97 0.26
N THR A 190 -0.67 -27.79 -0.94
CA THR A 190 -0.87 -26.56 -1.72
C THR A 190 -2.24 -26.60 -2.37
N VAL A 191 -3.15 -25.74 -1.93
CA VAL A 191 -4.53 -25.67 -2.45
C VAL A 191 -4.53 -24.99 -3.83
N GLN A 192 -3.91 -23.82 -3.92
CA GLN A 192 -3.89 -23.04 -5.16
C GLN A 192 -2.71 -22.09 -5.19
N THR A 193 -2.14 -21.90 -6.37
CA THR A 193 -1.07 -20.93 -6.63
C THR A 193 -1.64 -19.78 -7.46
N PHE A 194 -1.29 -18.54 -7.08
CA PHE A 194 -1.78 -17.33 -7.72
C PHE A 194 -0.62 -16.53 -8.31
N THR A 195 -0.81 -16.10 -9.56
CA THR A 195 0.06 -15.15 -10.25
C THR A 195 -0.64 -13.79 -10.31
N TYR A 196 0.13 -12.73 -10.55
CA TYR A 196 -0.42 -11.39 -10.78
C TYR A 196 -1.47 -11.38 -11.91
N GLY A 197 -1.14 -12.00 -13.04
CA GLY A 197 -2.02 -12.07 -14.20
C GLY A 197 -3.32 -12.82 -13.90
N PHE A 198 -3.23 -13.92 -13.14
CA PHE A 198 -4.40 -14.66 -12.69
C PHE A 198 -5.30 -13.81 -11.79
N ALA A 199 -4.74 -13.08 -10.82
CA ALA A 199 -5.51 -12.19 -9.95
C ALA A 199 -6.24 -11.08 -10.75
N VAL A 200 -5.56 -10.46 -11.72
CA VAL A 200 -6.18 -9.47 -12.61
C VAL A 200 -7.30 -10.10 -13.44
N GLN A 201 -7.09 -11.30 -13.97
CA GLN A 201 -8.08 -12.01 -14.79
C GLN A 201 -9.33 -12.35 -13.97
N GLU A 202 -9.18 -12.90 -12.77
CA GLU A 202 -10.29 -13.23 -11.87
C GLU A 202 -11.11 -11.98 -11.51
N LEU A 203 -10.44 -10.88 -11.15
CA LEU A 203 -11.10 -9.60 -10.86
C LEU A 203 -11.81 -9.00 -12.08
N TRP A 204 -11.26 -9.21 -13.27
CA TRP A 204 -11.86 -8.72 -14.52
C TRP A 204 -13.11 -9.51 -14.91
N GLN A 205 -13.05 -10.84 -14.78
CA GLN A 205 -14.17 -11.74 -15.06
C GLN A 205 -15.29 -11.56 -14.03
N ALA A 206 -14.95 -11.26 -12.78
CA ALA A 206 -15.89 -11.01 -11.69
C ALA A 206 -16.91 -12.15 -11.49
N TYR A 207 -16.48 -13.40 -11.73
CA TYR A 207 -17.35 -14.57 -11.63
C TYR A 207 -17.78 -14.78 -10.18
N GLY A 208 -19.09 -14.74 -9.92
CA GLY A 208 -19.64 -14.88 -8.56
C GLY A 208 -19.43 -13.67 -7.63
N MET A 209 -19.05 -12.50 -8.17
CA MET A 209 -18.92 -11.25 -7.40
C MET A 209 -20.22 -10.44 -7.40
N PRO A 210 -20.63 -9.83 -6.26
CA PRO A 210 -21.79 -8.95 -6.21
C PRO A 210 -21.50 -7.65 -6.98
N GLY A 211 -21.97 -7.60 -8.22
CA GLY A 211 -21.76 -6.48 -9.13
C GLY A 211 -20.45 -6.56 -9.91
N VAL A 212 -20.47 -6.03 -11.13
CA VAL A 212 -19.37 -6.17 -12.10
C VAL A 212 -18.43 -4.97 -12.09
N PHE A 213 -18.91 -3.81 -11.63
CA PHE A 213 -18.17 -2.55 -11.71
C PHE A 213 -16.97 -2.51 -10.76
N LEU A 214 -17.18 -2.84 -9.48
CA LEU A 214 -16.15 -2.72 -8.45
C LEU A 214 -14.94 -3.64 -8.69
N PRO A 215 -15.12 -4.96 -8.99
CA PRO A 215 -13.98 -5.83 -9.28
C PRO A 215 -13.19 -5.39 -10.51
N ARG A 216 -13.86 -4.91 -11.56
CA ARG A 216 -13.20 -4.38 -12.76
C ARG A 216 -12.44 -3.10 -12.47
N CYS A 217 -12.97 -2.22 -11.63
CA CYS A 217 -12.23 -1.05 -11.15
C CYS A 217 -10.98 -1.49 -10.37
N ALA A 218 -11.09 -2.47 -9.47
CA ALA A 218 -9.93 -3.01 -8.75
C ALA A 218 -8.89 -3.62 -9.71
N ALA A 219 -9.31 -4.40 -10.71
CA ALA A 219 -8.43 -4.94 -11.75
C ALA A 219 -7.69 -3.83 -12.52
N ILE A 220 -8.41 -2.77 -12.93
CA ILE A 220 -7.81 -1.61 -13.61
C ILE A 220 -6.79 -0.91 -12.70
N LEU A 221 -7.14 -0.69 -11.42
CA LEU A 221 -6.25 -0.06 -10.45
C LEU A 221 -5.00 -0.91 -10.22
N LEU A 222 -5.11 -2.23 -10.14
CA LEU A 222 -3.97 -3.13 -10.04
C LEU A 222 -3.09 -3.08 -11.29
N VAL A 223 -3.67 -3.08 -12.49
CA VAL A 223 -2.91 -2.95 -13.75
C VAL A 223 -2.18 -1.62 -13.82
N ILE A 224 -2.84 -0.52 -13.45
CA ILE A 224 -2.24 0.81 -13.49
C ILE A 224 -1.14 0.94 -12.42
N PHE A 225 -1.44 0.65 -11.15
CA PHE A 225 -0.53 0.97 -10.04
C PHE A 225 0.51 -0.10 -9.74
N SER A 226 0.21 -1.38 -9.96
CA SER A 226 1.15 -2.50 -9.76
C SER A 226 1.83 -2.93 -11.05
N GLY A 227 1.14 -2.82 -12.19
CA GLY A 227 1.66 -3.19 -13.50
C GLY A 227 2.48 -2.08 -14.17
N ILE A 228 1.81 -1.01 -14.61
CA ILE A 228 2.41 0.01 -15.49
C ILE A 228 3.22 1.04 -14.70
N TRP A 229 2.65 1.52 -13.59
CA TRP A 229 3.20 2.65 -12.84
C TRP A 229 4.61 2.44 -12.30
N PRO A 230 5.00 1.28 -11.73
CA PRO A 230 6.36 1.10 -11.21
C PRO A 230 7.42 1.27 -12.31
N HIS A 231 7.11 0.82 -13.53
CA HIS A 231 7.98 1.00 -14.67
C HIS A 231 7.98 2.46 -15.16
N LEU A 232 6.80 3.06 -15.33
CA LEU A 232 6.71 4.46 -15.74
C LEU A 232 7.47 5.39 -14.78
N LYS A 233 7.35 5.14 -13.47
CA LYS A 233 8.08 5.88 -12.43
C LYS A 233 9.59 5.80 -12.63
N LEU A 234 10.15 4.60 -12.82
CA LEU A 234 11.59 4.42 -13.01
C LEU A 234 12.09 5.08 -14.30
N ILE A 235 11.31 5.04 -15.37
CA ILE A 235 11.61 5.75 -16.63
C ILE A 235 11.62 7.26 -16.40
N LEU A 236 10.62 7.81 -15.71
CA LEU A 236 10.54 9.24 -15.40
C LEU A 236 11.65 9.69 -14.45
N LEU A 237 12.03 8.85 -13.48
CA LEU A 237 13.16 9.09 -12.59
C LEU A 237 14.46 9.16 -13.40
N GLN A 238 14.69 8.18 -14.27
CA GLN A 238 15.84 8.11 -15.17
C GLN A 238 15.91 9.31 -16.12
N TRP A 239 14.76 9.74 -16.64
CA TRP A 239 14.62 10.93 -17.48
C TRP A 239 14.98 12.19 -16.70
N SER A 240 14.46 12.34 -15.48
CA SER A 240 14.74 13.51 -14.62
C SER A 240 16.22 13.62 -14.25
N TRP A 241 16.91 12.48 -14.14
CA TRP A 241 18.34 12.40 -13.87
C TRP A 241 19.20 12.79 -15.08
N SER A 242 18.85 12.28 -16.27
CA SER A 242 19.71 12.30 -17.46
C SER A 242 19.43 13.45 -18.43
N SER A 243 18.23 14.04 -18.41
CA SER A 243 17.83 15.04 -19.40
C SER A 243 18.64 16.34 -19.27
N ARG A 244 19.51 16.60 -20.26
CA ARG A 244 20.12 17.93 -20.51
C ARG A 244 19.19 18.85 -21.33
N ARG A 245 18.51 18.27 -22.32
CA ARG A 245 17.83 19.03 -23.41
C ARG A 245 16.48 19.61 -23.01
N LEU A 246 15.68 18.88 -22.24
CA LEU A 246 14.45 19.44 -21.67
C LEU A 246 14.76 19.94 -20.28
N SER A 247 15.59 20.98 -20.19
CA SER A 247 15.98 21.66 -18.95
C SER A 247 14.73 22.18 -18.25
N LEU A 248 14.01 21.27 -17.58
CA LEU A 248 12.98 21.58 -16.61
C LEU A 248 13.66 22.53 -15.65
N THR A 249 13.09 23.72 -15.51
CA THR A 249 13.52 24.67 -14.51
C THR A 249 13.62 23.94 -13.16
N PRO A 250 14.59 24.27 -12.30
CA PRO A 250 14.79 23.57 -11.02
C PRO A 250 13.50 23.38 -10.22
N ASN A 251 12.57 24.35 -10.34
CA ASN A 251 11.23 24.29 -9.75
C ASN A 251 10.36 23.18 -10.36
N ARG A 252 10.27 23.09 -11.70
CA ARG A 252 9.51 22.02 -12.37
C ARG A 252 10.07 20.64 -12.04
N ARG A 253 11.39 20.49 -12.01
CA ARG A 253 12.04 19.24 -11.65
C ARG A 253 11.70 18.81 -10.22
N THR A 254 11.77 19.74 -9.27
CA THR A 254 11.39 19.48 -7.87
C THR A 254 9.92 19.08 -7.75
N ARG A 255 9.03 19.72 -8.52
CA ARG A 255 7.61 19.34 -8.58
C ARG A 255 7.43 17.93 -9.16
N THR A 256 8.08 17.61 -10.28
CA THR A 256 8.01 16.27 -10.90
C THR A 256 8.53 15.19 -9.94
N LEU A 257 9.65 15.44 -9.29
CA LEU A 257 10.23 14.54 -8.29
C LEU A 257 9.30 14.36 -7.09
N GLY A 258 8.68 15.44 -6.59
CA GLY A 258 7.66 15.36 -5.55
C GLY A 258 6.45 14.50 -5.95
N TRP A 259 5.98 14.62 -7.19
CA TRP A 259 4.92 13.75 -7.74
C TRP A 259 5.36 12.29 -7.84
N LEU A 260 6.60 12.03 -8.29
CA LEU A 260 7.16 10.69 -8.39
C LEU A 260 7.33 10.05 -7.00
N ALA A 261 7.67 10.83 -5.98
CA ALA A 261 7.73 10.37 -4.60
C ALA A 261 6.33 10.06 -4.04
N LEU A 262 5.35 10.94 -4.27
CA LEU A 262 3.97 10.76 -3.81
C LEU A 262 3.30 9.53 -4.45
N LEU A 263 3.30 9.48 -5.79
CA LEU A 263 2.73 8.36 -6.53
C LEU A 263 3.60 7.11 -6.42
N GLY A 264 4.88 7.26 -6.11
CA GLY A 264 5.82 6.16 -5.96
C GLY A 264 5.51 5.18 -4.84
N LYS A 265 4.65 5.55 -3.89
CA LYS A 265 4.14 4.66 -2.85
C LYS A 265 2.99 3.79 -3.34
N TRP A 266 2.25 4.22 -4.36
CA TRP A 266 1.08 3.50 -4.86
C TRP A 266 1.46 2.17 -5.52
N SER A 267 2.73 1.98 -5.89
CA SER A 267 3.24 0.66 -6.27
C SER A 267 3.22 -0.36 -5.12
N LEU A 268 3.04 0.06 -3.86
CA LEU A 268 2.81 -0.83 -2.72
C LEU A 268 1.38 -1.33 -2.61
N ALA A 269 0.42 -0.81 -3.40
CA ALA A 269 -0.99 -1.15 -3.24
C ALA A 269 -1.23 -2.67 -3.28
N ASP A 270 -0.57 -3.36 -4.20
CA ASP A 270 -0.67 -4.81 -4.36
C ASP A 270 -0.02 -5.56 -3.19
N VAL A 271 1.22 -5.20 -2.81
CA VAL A 271 1.91 -5.77 -1.65
C VAL A 271 1.08 -5.63 -0.38
N LEU A 272 0.52 -4.44 -0.14
CA LEU A 272 -0.33 -4.20 1.02
C LEU A 272 -1.65 -4.96 0.94
N THR A 273 -2.23 -5.13 -0.26
CA THR A 273 -3.42 -5.96 -0.46
C THR A 273 -3.12 -7.41 -0.12
N VAL A 274 -1.97 -7.95 -0.57
CA VAL A 274 -1.50 -9.28 -0.22
C VAL A 274 -1.25 -9.41 1.28
N CYS A 275 -0.61 -8.44 1.93
CA CYS A 275 -0.39 -8.46 3.39
C CYS A 275 -1.71 -8.51 4.18
N VAL A 276 -2.70 -7.70 3.79
CA VAL A 276 -4.02 -7.74 4.41
C VAL A 276 -4.70 -9.09 4.11
N MET A 277 -4.56 -9.61 2.89
CA MET A 277 -5.08 -10.93 2.51
C MET A 277 -4.47 -12.07 3.30
N VAL A 278 -3.16 -12.05 3.57
CA VAL A 278 -2.50 -12.99 4.49
C VAL A 278 -3.17 -12.92 5.86
N GLY A 279 -3.44 -11.72 6.36
CA GLY A 279 -4.14 -11.55 7.64
C GLY A 279 -5.56 -12.13 7.65
N VAL A 280 -6.30 -11.91 6.56
CA VAL A 280 -7.68 -12.41 6.41
C VAL A 280 -7.69 -13.94 6.29
N LEU A 281 -6.80 -14.51 5.48
CA LEU A 281 -6.81 -15.94 5.14
C LEU A 281 -5.94 -16.80 6.04
N ASN A 282 -5.22 -16.24 7.02
CA ASN A 282 -4.50 -17.02 8.02
C ASN A 282 -5.46 -17.59 9.08
N LEU A 283 -6.25 -18.59 8.69
CA LEU A 283 -7.11 -19.35 9.59
C LEU A 283 -6.25 -20.38 10.30
N GLU A 284 -6.06 -20.20 11.60
CA GLU A 284 -5.41 -21.19 12.46
C GLU A 284 -6.45 -21.69 13.44
N TRP A 285 -6.55 -23.01 13.58
CA TRP A 285 -7.38 -23.62 14.61
C TRP A 285 -6.66 -24.78 15.28
N VAL A 286 -6.72 -24.76 16.61
CA VAL A 286 -6.19 -25.83 17.46
C VAL A 286 -7.28 -26.89 17.59
N ILE A 287 -6.95 -28.12 17.24
CA ILE A 287 -7.83 -29.27 17.39
C ILE A 287 -7.64 -29.80 18.81
N ASP A 288 -8.69 -29.68 19.62
CA ASP A 288 -8.77 -30.30 20.94
C ASP A 288 -9.62 -31.58 20.86
N PRO A 289 -9.00 -32.79 20.84
CA PRO A 289 -9.71 -34.04 20.59
C PRO A 289 -10.91 -34.31 21.54
N PRO A 290 -10.83 -34.00 22.85
CA PRO A 290 -11.98 -34.08 23.76
C PRO A 290 -13.16 -33.19 23.33
N THR A 291 -12.92 -31.94 22.95
CA THR A 291 -13.97 -31.02 22.48
C THR A 291 -14.59 -31.54 21.18
N VAL A 292 -13.77 -32.05 20.25
CA VAL A 292 -14.24 -32.68 19.01
C VAL A 292 -15.12 -33.90 19.31
N LYS A 293 -14.70 -34.78 20.23
CA LYS A 293 -15.48 -35.94 20.68
C LYS A 293 -16.84 -35.51 21.22
N GLU A 294 -16.86 -34.52 22.11
CA GLU A 294 -18.09 -34.04 22.75
C GLU A 294 -19.03 -33.41 21.73
N GLY A 295 -18.52 -32.57 20.83
CA GLY A 295 -19.34 -31.94 19.81
C GLY A 295 -19.83 -32.92 18.73
N ILE A 296 -19.07 -33.95 18.36
CA ILE A 296 -19.57 -35.06 17.53
C ILE A 296 -20.70 -35.81 18.26
N ALA A 297 -20.52 -36.12 19.55
CA ALA A 297 -21.54 -36.82 20.32
C ALA A 297 -22.83 -35.99 20.44
N ASN A 298 -22.71 -34.67 20.63
CA ASN A 298 -23.84 -33.78 20.82
C ASN A 298 -24.59 -33.48 19.52
N ASN A 299 -23.87 -33.40 18.39
CA ASN A 299 -24.42 -33.05 17.08
C ASN A 299 -24.53 -34.26 16.12
N LEU A 300 -24.54 -35.49 16.64
CA LEU A 300 -24.53 -36.71 15.82
C LEU A 300 -25.70 -36.79 14.83
N ALA A 301 -26.91 -36.40 15.24
CA ALA A 301 -28.09 -36.39 14.37
C ALA A 301 -27.88 -35.45 13.15
N MET A 302 -27.37 -34.25 13.40
CA MET A 302 -27.03 -33.27 12.37
C MET A 302 -25.94 -33.79 11.42
N LEU A 303 -24.91 -34.47 11.95
CA LEU A 303 -23.85 -35.08 11.13
C LEU A 303 -24.38 -36.22 10.25
N ILE A 304 -25.34 -37.01 10.74
CA ILE A 304 -25.99 -38.07 9.96
C ILE A 304 -26.83 -37.47 8.83
N ASP A 305 -27.61 -36.43 9.12
CA ASP A 305 -28.40 -35.72 8.10
C ASP A 305 -27.50 -35.10 7.03
N LEU A 306 -26.38 -34.49 7.43
CA LEU A 306 -25.36 -34.00 6.51
C LEU A 306 -24.79 -35.15 5.65
N ALA A 307 -24.41 -36.27 6.27
CA ALA A 307 -23.88 -37.41 5.52
C ALA A 307 -24.89 -37.94 4.48
N LYS A 308 -26.18 -37.97 4.83
CA LYS A 308 -27.27 -38.38 3.94
C LYS A 308 -27.47 -37.44 2.75
N GLN A 309 -27.14 -36.15 2.90
CA GLN A 309 -27.23 -35.17 1.83
C GLN A 309 -26.04 -35.24 0.87
N VAL A 310 -24.87 -35.64 1.37
CA VAL A 310 -23.62 -35.65 0.58
C VAL A 310 -23.38 -36.98 -0.12
N TRP A 311 -23.78 -38.10 0.50
CA TRP A 311 -23.56 -39.43 -0.04
C TRP A 311 -24.86 -40.22 -0.13
N ASP A 312 -25.06 -40.87 -1.26
CA ASP A 312 -26.06 -41.92 -1.38
C ASP A 312 -25.64 -43.16 -0.58
N ASP A 313 -26.61 -43.98 -0.16
CA ASP A 313 -26.42 -45.21 0.63
C ASP A 313 -25.33 -46.14 0.08
N GLY A 314 -25.19 -46.21 -1.25
CA GLY A 314 -24.17 -47.02 -1.92
C GLY A 314 -22.78 -46.38 -1.97
N GLN A 315 -22.72 -45.05 -2.09
CA GLN A 315 -21.46 -44.30 -2.24
C GLN A 315 -20.68 -44.27 -0.93
N ILE A 316 -21.36 -44.06 0.21
CA ILE A 316 -20.67 -43.94 1.50
C ILE A 316 -19.93 -45.24 1.86
N CYS A 317 -20.49 -46.41 1.52
CA CYS A 317 -19.82 -47.68 1.76
C CYS A 317 -18.62 -47.90 0.86
N SER A 318 -18.66 -47.38 -0.38
CA SER A 318 -17.50 -47.46 -1.27
C SER A 318 -16.33 -46.60 -0.77
N VAL A 319 -16.65 -45.43 -0.19
CA VAL A 319 -15.68 -44.53 0.42
C VAL A 319 -15.11 -45.15 1.71
N MET A 320 -15.97 -45.65 2.59
CA MET A 320 -15.54 -46.24 3.87
C MET A 320 -14.70 -47.51 3.71
N LEU A 321 -15.03 -48.37 2.74
CA LEU A 321 -14.40 -49.68 2.60
C LEU A 321 -13.21 -49.67 1.63
N SER A 322 -12.91 -48.54 0.98
CA SER A 322 -11.85 -48.39 -0.03
C SER A 322 -11.96 -49.33 -1.25
N PHE A 323 -13.13 -49.92 -1.48
CA PHE A 323 -13.46 -50.71 -2.68
C PHE A 323 -14.85 -50.36 -3.19
N ASP A 324 -15.14 -50.62 -4.47
CA ASP A 324 -16.46 -50.35 -5.05
C ASP A 324 -17.54 -51.23 -4.39
N ALA A 325 -18.31 -50.61 -3.49
CA ALA A 325 -19.37 -51.24 -2.73
C ALA A 325 -20.77 -50.99 -3.34
N SER A 326 -20.83 -50.48 -4.59
CA SER A 326 -22.09 -50.27 -5.29
C SER A 326 -22.90 -51.57 -5.36
N ASP A 327 -22.25 -52.69 -5.67
CA ASP A 327 -22.84 -54.03 -5.68
C ASP A 327 -22.14 -55.01 -4.71
N CYS A 328 -22.68 -55.12 -3.49
CA CYS A 328 -22.25 -56.14 -2.52
C CYS A 328 -22.53 -57.59 -2.97
N GLY A 329 -23.22 -57.81 -4.09
CA GLY A 329 -23.48 -59.13 -4.67
C GLY A 329 -22.49 -59.53 -5.76
N SER A 330 -21.48 -58.70 -6.06
CA SER A 330 -20.50 -59.03 -7.10
C SER A 330 -19.71 -60.28 -6.75
N LYS A 331 -19.65 -61.24 -7.67
CA LYS A 331 -18.96 -62.53 -7.49
C LYS A 331 -17.45 -62.39 -7.30
N ASP A 332 -16.88 -61.23 -7.63
CA ASP A 332 -15.45 -60.96 -7.56
C ASP A 332 -14.99 -60.53 -6.15
N LEU A 333 -15.93 -60.19 -5.26
CA LEU A 333 -15.64 -59.85 -3.87
C LEU A 333 -15.36 -61.11 -3.05
N SER A 334 -14.30 -61.08 -2.25
CA SER A 334 -14.05 -62.13 -1.26
C SER A 334 -15.21 -62.23 -0.25
N ILE A 335 -15.36 -63.38 0.42
CA ILE A 335 -16.38 -63.59 1.47
C ILE A 335 -16.25 -62.53 2.58
N LYS A 336 -15.02 -62.13 2.91
CA LYS A 336 -14.74 -61.08 3.90
C LYS A 336 -15.31 -59.73 3.43
N GLN A 337 -14.99 -59.32 2.20
CA GLN A 337 -15.48 -58.06 1.63
C GLN A 337 -17.01 -58.04 1.47
N HIS A 338 -17.64 -59.18 1.14
CA HIS A 338 -19.11 -59.29 1.12
C HIS A 338 -19.73 -58.99 2.48
N LEU A 339 -19.16 -59.55 3.55
CA LEU A 339 -19.65 -59.32 4.92
C LEU A 339 -19.45 -57.86 5.36
N GLU A 340 -18.29 -57.26 5.03
CA GLU A 340 -17.99 -55.85 5.30
C GLU A 340 -18.94 -54.92 4.54
N CYS A 341 -19.18 -55.21 3.25
CA CYS A 341 -20.12 -54.47 2.41
C CYS A 341 -21.55 -54.54 2.94
N PHE A 342 -22.03 -55.74 3.30
CA PHE A 342 -23.38 -55.92 3.86
C PHE A 342 -23.53 -55.25 5.24
N ALA A 343 -22.50 -55.35 6.09
CA ALA A 343 -22.49 -54.69 7.40
C ALA A 343 -22.54 -53.17 7.24
N CYS A 344 -21.74 -52.61 6.33
CA CYS A 344 -21.76 -51.19 6.01
C CYS A 344 -23.12 -50.74 5.51
N LYS A 345 -23.68 -51.39 4.47
CA LYS A 345 -25.00 -51.00 3.92
C LYS A 345 -26.10 -51.07 4.98
N LYS A 346 -26.10 -52.09 5.82
CA LYS A 346 -27.06 -52.20 6.92
C LYS A 346 -26.89 -51.08 7.95
N PHE A 347 -25.65 -50.72 8.29
CA PHE A 347 -25.37 -49.63 9.21
C PHE A 347 -25.82 -48.27 8.65
N VAL A 348 -25.46 -47.98 7.40
CA VAL A 348 -25.85 -46.76 6.68
C VAL A 348 -27.36 -46.66 6.56
N TRP A 349 -28.02 -47.75 6.18
CA TRP A 349 -29.48 -47.79 6.11
C TRP A 349 -30.13 -47.45 7.46
N MET A 350 -29.65 -48.05 8.56
CA MET A 350 -30.13 -47.72 9.91
C MET A 350 -29.84 -46.26 10.26
N ALA A 351 -28.67 -45.72 9.91
CA ALA A 351 -28.33 -44.33 10.17
C ALA A 351 -29.29 -43.36 9.45
N TYR A 352 -29.62 -43.63 8.19
CA TYR A 352 -30.44 -42.73 7.37
C TYR A 352 -31.95 -42.87 7.59
N HIS A 353 -32.42 -44.03 8.05
CA HIS A 353 -33.85 -44.33 8.22
C HIS A 353 -34.29 -44.38 9.69
N GLU A 354 -33.39 -44.65 10.62
CA GLU A 354 -33.66 -44.72 12.07
C GLU A 354 -32.69 -43.82 12.87
N PRO A 355 -32.66 -42.50 12.60
CA PRO A 355 -31.66 -41.59 13.18
C PRO A 355 -31.71 -41.56 14.71
N ASP A 356 -32.89 -41.67 15.34
CA ASP A 356 -33.03 -41.71 16.80
C ASP A 356 -32.33 -42.91 17.45
N VAL A 357 -32.33 -44.06 16.75
CA VAL A 357 -31.70 -45.30 17.23
C VAL A 357 -30.19 -45.17 17.11
N VAL A 358 -29.72 -44.67 15.96
CA VAL A 358 -28.30 -44.46 15.70
C VAL A 358 -27.73 -43.32 16.54
N GLU A 359 -28.53 -42.30 16.87
CA GLU A 359 -28.11 -41.25 17.78
C GLU A 359 -27.85 -41.81 19.18
N LYS A 360 -28.77 -42.64 19.71
CA LYS A 360 -28.60 -43.27 21.03
C LYS A 360 -27.41 -44.23 21.06
N GLN A 361 -27.29 -45.09 20.06
CA GLN A 361 -26.19 -46.06 19.97
C GLN A 361 -24.86 -45.38 19.68
N GLY A 362 -24.84 -44.47 18.72
CA GLY A 362 -23.67 -43.67 18.33
C GLY A 362 -23.17 -42.80 19.47
N LYS A 363 -24.05 -42.15 20.24
CA LYS A 363 -23.65 -41.45 21.49
C LYS A 363 -22.97 -42.38 22.48
N ALA A 364 -23.45 -43.62 22.64
CA ALA A 364 -22.79 -44.60 23.52
C ALA A 364 -21.42 -45.04 22.97
N ILE A 365 -21.30 -45.20 21.65
CA ILE A 365 -20.05 -45.57 20.97
C ILE A 365 -19.02 -44.45 21.11
N VAL A 366 -19.39 -43.22 20.75
CA VAL A 366 -18.52 -42.04 20.83
C VAL A 366 -18.09 -41.77 22.28
N LYS A 367 -19.01 -41.90 23.26
CA LYS A 367 -18.65 -41.80 24.69
C LYS A 367 -17.62 -42.83 25.11
N GLY A 368 -17.65 -44.02 24.51
CA GLY A 368 -16.69 -45.09 24.74
C GLY A 368 -15.36 -44.94 24.03
N ILE A 369 -15.13 -43.87 23.26
CA ILE A 369 -13.82 -43.51 22.68
C ILE A 369 -13.18 -42.48 23.60
N GLU A 370 -12.00 -42.74 24.15
CA GLU A 370 -11.18 -41.72 24.79
C GLU A 370 -10.29 -41.08 23.72
N MET A 371 -10.43 -39.77 23.52
CA MET A 371 -9.61 -39.03 22.56
C MET A 371 -8.60 -38.18 23.31
N SER A 372 -7.33 -38.27 22.93
CA SER A 372 -6.26 -37.46 23.50
C SER A 372 -5.27 -37.02 22.43
N GLY A 373 -4.41 -36.06 22.77
CA GLY A 373 -3.42 -35.50 21.85
C GLY A 373 -3.68 -34.03 21.54
N HIS A 374 -3.00 -33.52 20.53
CA HIS A 374 -3.08 -32.14 20.08
C HIS A 374 -2.84 -32.04 18.58
N GLY A 375 -3.22 -30.92 18.00
CA GLY A 375 -2.83 -30.58 16.64
C GLY A 375 -3.28 -29.17 16.30
N ALA A 376 -2.61 -28.55 15.35
CA ALA A 376 -3.07 -27.31 14.75
C ALA A 376 -3.24 -27.54 13.25
N VAL A 377 -4.32 -27.01 12.69
CA VAL A 377 -4.44 -26.91 11.24
C VAL A 377 -4.49 -25.44 10.89
N ARG A 378 -3.67 -25.09 9.91
CA ARG A 378 -3.45 -23.73 9.48
C ARG A 378 -3.71 -23.64 7.98
N LEU A 379 -4.77 -22.94 7.61
CA LEU A 379 -4.90 -22.41 6.25
C LEU A 379 -4.20 -21.06 6.23
N SER A 380 -3.18 -20.90 5.40
CA SER A 380 -2.42 -19.65 5.33
C SER A 380 -2.04 -19.31 3.90
N VAL A 381 -1.87 -18.02 3.65
CA VAL A 381 -1.29 -17.53 2.40
C VAL A 381 0.20 -17.41 2.60
N VAL A 382 0.96 -18.16 1.82
CA VAL A 382 2.42 -18.18 1.85
C VAL A 382 2.94 -17.39 0.66
N GLY A 383 3.84 -16.44 0.92
CA GLY A 383 4.49 -15.69 -0.15
C GLY A 383 5.38 -16.59 -1.00
N MET A 384 5.60 -16.18 -2.25
CA MET A 384 6.51 -16.87 -3.17
C MET A 384 7.49 -15.89 -3.82
N GLU A 385 8.40 -16.41 -4.64
CA GLU A 385 9.50 -15.62 -5.21
C GLU A 385 9.04 -14.33 -5.91
N GLY A 386 7.88 -14.36 -6.57
CA GLY A 386 7.34 -13.20 -7.27
C GLY A 386 7.05 -12.02 -6.34
N ILE A 387 6.36 -12.26 -5.22
CA ILE A 387 6.03 -11.16 -4.29
C ILE A 387 7.28 -10.62 -3.59
N TYR A 388 8.26 -11.48 -3.28
CA TYR A 388 9.51 -11.04 -2.66
C TYR A 388 10.34 -10.16 -3.60
N ALA A 389 10.50 -10.59 -4.86
CA ALA A 389 11.17 -9.79 -5.87
C ALA A 389 10.45 -8.44 -6.05
N PHE A 390 9.12 -8.46 -6.13
CA PHE A 390 8.32 -7.25 -6.24
C PHE A 390 8.53 -6.31 -5.03
N CYS A 391 8.53 -6.83 -3.80
CA CYS A 391 8.80 -6.03 -2.59
C CYS A 391 10.20 -5.39 -2.61
N ILE A 392 11.23 -6.15 -2.98
CA ILE A 392 12.61 -5.62 -3.13
C ILE A 392 12.62 -4.49 -4.17
N ALA A 393 11.97 -4.69 -5.32
CA ALA A 393 11.91 -3.68 -6.37
C ALA A 393 11.21 -2.40 -5.91
N VAL A 394 10.14 -2.51 -5.12
CA VAL A 394 9.46 -1.34 -4.54
C VAL A 394 10.35 -0.59 -3.57
N ILE A 395 11.01 -1.29 -2.64
CA ILE A 395 11.94 -0.67 -1.68
C ILE A 395 13.07 0.04 -2.43
N LEU A 396 13.70 -0.63 -3.40
CA LEU A 396 14.75 -0.05 -4.23
C LEU A 396 14.25 1.17 -5.01
N SER A 397 13.06 1.11 -5.59
CA SER A 397 12.44 2.23 -6.31
C SER A 397 12.21 3.47 -5.43
N VAL A 398 11.76 3.27 -4.19
CA VAL A 398 11.60 4.36 -3.21
C VAL A 398 12.97 4.92 -2.80
N LEU A 399 13.95 4.07 -2.51
CA LEU A 399 15.32 4.49 -2.17
C LEU A 399 15.99 5.27 -3.30
N LEU A 400 15.83 4.82 -4.56
CA LEU A 400 16.36 5.54 -5.72
C LEU A 400 15.72 6.92 -5.87
N SER A 401 14.40 7.03 -5.64
CA SER A 401 13.69 8.31 -5.68
C SER A 401 14.24 9.28 -4.64
N VAL A 402 14.43 8.79 -3.41
CA VAL A 402 15.05 9.55 -2.30
C VAL A 402 16.44 10.05 -2.67
N ILE A 403 17.28 9.18 -3.23
CA ILE A 403 18.65 9.54 -3.60
C ILE A 403 18.61 10.68 -4.62
N VAL A 404 17.77 10.58 -5.66
CA VAL A 404 17.63 11.65 -6.65
C VAL A 404 17.13 12.94 -6.02
N ASP A 405 16.16 12.89 -5.11
CA ASP A 405 15.64 14.05 -4.40
C ASP A 405 16.71 14.74 -3.54
N TRP A 406 17.52 13.95 -2.84
CA TRP A 406 18.64 14.45 -2.05
C TRP A 406 19.66 15.21 -2.90
N TYR A 407 20.04 14.67 -4.07
CA TYR A 407 20.97 15.35 -4.97
C TYR A 407 20.34 16.56 -5.64
N ASN A 408 19.04 16.54 -5.93
CA ASN A 408 18.31 17.72 -6.40
C ASN A 408 18.30 18.82 -5.35
N TYR A 409 18.05 18.49 -4.09
CA TYR A 409 18.13 19.44 -2.98
C TYR A 409 19.52 20.06 -2.88
N LYS A 410 20.57 19.23 -2.83
CA LYS A 410 21.96 19.70 -2.75
C LYS A 410 22.35 20.60 -3.92
N TYR A 411 21.91 20.26 -5.14
CA TYR A 411 22.14 21.09 -6.32
C TYR A 411 21.48 22.48 -6.20
N ILE A 412 20.23 22.54 -5.73
CA ILE A 412 19.51 23.80 -5.54
C ILE A 412 20.18 24.65 -4.47
N GLU A 413 20.65 24.04 -3.38
CA GLU A 413 21.38 24.72 -2.30
C GLU A 413 22.66 25.36 -2.83
N THR A 414 23.51 24.61 -3.54
CA THR A 414 24.74 25.15 -4.14
C THR A 414 24.45 26.26 -5.16
N LEU A 415 23.36 26.16 -5.91
CA LEU A 415 22.96 27.21 -6.86
C LEU A 415 22.57 28.49 -6.12
N ARG A 416 21.83 28.38 -5.02
CA ARG A 416 21.47 29.52 -4.17
C ARG A 416 22.70 30.19 -3.55
N GLU A 417 23.64 29.40 -3.05
CA GLU A 417 24.90 29.92 -2.50
C GLU A 417 25.69 30.71 -3.55
N LYS A 418 25.78 30.20 -4.79
CA LYS A 418 26.44 30.91 -5.89
C LYS A 418 25.74 32.22 -6.27
N ILE A 419 24.40 32.23 -6.28
CA ILE A 419 23.63 33.45 -6.54
C ILE A 419 23.85 34.47 -5.41
N ALA A 420 23.83 34.03 -4.16
CA ALA A 420 24.09 34.88 -3.00
C ALA A 420 25.53 35.45 -3.02
N ALA A 421 26.54 34.63 -3.35
CA ALA A 421 27.92 35.08 -3.48
C ALA A 421 28.09 36.16 -4.58
N ARG A 422 27.43 35.97 -5.73
CA ARG A 422 27.39 36.97 -6.80
C ARG A 422 26.72 38.26 -6.35
N GLN A 423 25.62 38.18 -5.61
CA GLN A 423 24.92 39.34 -5.06
C GLN A 423 25.77 40.09 -4.02
N ARG A 424 26.64 39.42 -3.28
CA ARG A 424 27.60 40.04 -2.36
C ARG A 424 28.80 40.71 -3.04
N GLY A 425 28.95 40.56 -4.36
CA GLY A 425 30.09 41.09 -5.09
C GLY A 425 31.42 40.37 -4.79
N GLU A 426 31.38 39.23 -4.10
CA GLU A 426 32.57 38.43 -3.77
C GLU A 426 33.19 37.77 -5.02
N ASP A 427 32.43 37.66 -6.11
CA ASP A 427 32.89 37.17 -7.43
C ASP A 427 33.64 38.24 -8.25
N THR A 428 34.27 39.23 -7.60
CA THR A 428 35.07 40.27 -8.27
C THR A 428 36.41 39.74 -8.82
N ASP A 429 36.86 38.57 -8.36
CA ASP A 429 38.08 37.90 -8.85
C ASP A 429 37.85 36.98 -10.06
N LEU A 430 36.60 36.84 -10.55
CA LEU A 430 36.38 36.47 -11.95
C LEU A 430 36.50 37.71 -12.84
N THR A 431 37.55 38.52 -12.61
CA THR A 431 38.13 39.33 -13.68
C THR A 431 38.48 38.33 -14.76
N LEU A 432 37.58 38.25 -15.73
CA LEU A 432 37.75 37.70 -17.03
C LEU A 432 39.17 38.09 -17.46
N SER A 433 40.12 37.17 -17.28
CA SER A 433 41.37 37.17 -18.01
C SER A 433 40.97 36.85 -19.45
N ILE A 434 40.27 37.80 -20.08
CA ILE A 434 40.57 38.17 -21.44
C ILE A 434 42.04 38.57 -21.36
N THR A 435 42.90 37.56 -21.44
CA THR A 435 44.21 37.71 -22.00
C THR A 435 43.93 38.32 -23.36
N THR A 436 44.05 39.64 -23.41
CA THR A 436 44.09 40.44 -24.61
C THR A 436 45.35 40.03 -25.35
N ASN A 437 45.29 38.86 -26.00
CA ASN A 437 46.16 38.54 -27.11
C ASN A 437 45.34 38.83 -28.38
N PRO A 438 45.32 40.09 -28.86
CA PRO A 438 44.54 40.48 -30.04
C PRO A 438 44.95 39.74 -31.32
N GLU A 439 46.06 38.98 -31.31
CA GLU A 439 46.49 38.17 -32.44
C GLU A 439 45.79 36.80 -32.53
N GLU A 440 45.34 36.19 -31.42
CA GLU A 440 44.75 34.84 -31.46
C GLU A 440 43.25 34.85 -31.84
N ALA A 441 42.56 35.96 -31.53
CA ALA A 441 41.16 36.17 -31.91
C ALA A 441 40.99 36.45 -33.43
N ALA A 442 42.03 36.94 -34.11
CA ALA A 442 42.01 37.17 -35.55
C ALA A 442 42.20 35.88 -36.37
N SER A 443 42.91 34.88 -35.83
CA SER A 443 43.14 33.60 -36.51
C SER A 443 41.96 32.64 -36.50
N LEU A 444 40.97 32.82 -35.62
CA LEU A 444 39.81 31.92 -35.51
C LEU A 444 38.60 32.37 -36.35
N LEU A 445 38.69 33.53 -37.02
CA LEU A 445 37.64 34.09 -37.88
C LEU A 445 37.95 34.04 -39.39
N LEU A 446 39.07 33.42 -39.80
CA LEU A 446 39.56 33.48 -41.18
C LEU A 446 39.90 32.13 -41.83
N VAL A 447 39.24 31.04 -41.39
CA VAL A 447 39.24 29.77 -42.13
C VAL A 447 37.82 29.49 -42.61
N GLY A 448 37.52 29.97 -43.82
CA GLY A 448 36.49 29.38 -44.67
C GLY A 448 36.95 28.00 -45.16
N ASP A 449 36.22 27.23 -45.94
CA ASP A 449 34.92 27.30 -46.60
C ASP A 449 34.72 25.89 -47.20
N THR A 450 33.52 25.64 -47.73
CA THR A 450 33.20 24.72 -48.84
C THR A 450 32.46 23.39 -48.56
N THR A 451 31.31 23.31 -49.27
CA THR A 451 30.54 22.15 -49.75
C THR A 451 29.46 21.56 -48.82
N SER A 452 28.20 21.90 -49.06
CA SER A 452 27.29 21.10 -49.89
C SER A 452 25.83 21.51 -49.68
N GLU A 453 25.12 21.55 -50.79
CA GLU A 453 23.71 21.87 -51.00
C GLU A 453 22.73 21.19 -50.02
N ALA A 454 21.79 21.96 -49.48
CA ALA A 454 20.36 21.64 -49.50
C ALA A 454 19.55 22.88 -49.08
N SER A 455 18.74 23.33 -50.02
CA SER A 455 17.79 24.43 -49.93
C SER A 455 16.70 24.22 -48.88
N GLU A 456 16.52 25.20 -47.98
CA GLU A 456 15.25 25.46 -47.29
C GLU A 456 14.91 26.97 -47.33
N PRO A 457 13.62 27.32 -47.40
CA PRO A 457 13.18 28.63 -47.86
C PRO A 457 13.19 29.71 -46.78
N LEU A 458 13.59 30.89 -47.25
CA LEU A 458 13.44 32.21 -46.65
C LEU A 458 12.05 32.44 -46.03
N LEU A 459 12.04 32.81 -44.76
CA LEU A 459 10.96 33.62 -44.18
C LEU A 459 11.56 34.86 -43.50
N GLU A 460 10.78 35.92 -43.63
CA GLU A 460 11.14 37.32 -43.59
C GLU A 460 11.76 37.82 -42.28
N ASN A 461 12.69 38.74 -42.53
CA ASN A 461 13.35 39.64 -41.62
C ASN A 461 12.34 40.70 -41.13
N SER A 462 11.73 40.51 -39.96
CA SER A 462 11.03 41.58 -39.23
C SER A 462 11.86 41.98 -38.00
N SER A 463 12.74 42.95 -38.22
CA SER A 463 13.47 43.66 -37.19
C SER A 463 12.52 44.62 -36.45
N SER A 464 11.85 44.10 -35.42
CA SER A 464 11.30 44.91 -34.33
C SER A 464 11.68 44.25 -33.02
N GLY A 465 12.89 44.57 -32.54
CA GLY A 465 13.34 44.21 -31.21
C GLY A 465 12.51 44.97 -30.18
N THR A 466 11.46 44.32 -29.67
CA THR A 466 10.94 44.65 -28.35
C THR A 466 11.97 44.15 -27.33
N PRO A 467 12.32 44.95 -26.31
CA PRO A 467 13.12 44.45 -25.21
C PRO A 467 12.37 43.27 -24.59
N PHE A 468 13.06 42.15 -24.43
CA PHE A 468 12.56 40.96 -23.77
C PHE A 468 12.19 41.36 -22.34
N GLU A 469 10.91 41.65 -22.09
CA GLU A 469 10.40 41.62 -20.73
C GLU A 469 10.64 40.20 -20.20
N PRO A 470 11.26 40.05 -19.01
CA PRO A 470 11.41 38.74 -18.43
C PRO A 470 10.02 38.14 -18.30
N LEU A 471 9.81 37.01 -18.98
CA LEU A 471 8.62 36.19 -18.89
C LEU A 471 8.31 36.00 -17.40
N GLU A 472 7.38 36.78 -16.86
CA GLU A 472 6.79 36.56 -15.54
C GLU A 472 6.16 35.17 -15.62
N ILE A 473 6.93 34.22 -15.10
CA ILE A 473 6.58 32.81 -15.02
C ILE A 473 5.25 32.77 -14.30
N MET A 474 4.22 32.20 -14.93
CA MET A 474 2.95 31.83 -14.31
C MET A 474 3.19 31.22 -12.92
N GLU A 475 3.11 32.07 -11.90
CA GLU A 475 3.21 31.77 -10.46
C GLU A 475 1.81 31.55 -9.86
N ASP A 476 0.79 31.52 -10.72
CA ASP A 476 -0.59 31.83 -10.35
C ASP A 476 -1.42 30.66 -9.80
N ASP A 477 -1.01 29.40 -10.02
CA ASP A 477 -1.77 28.26 -9.46
C ASP A 477 -1.32 27.89 -8.03
N SER A 478 -0.05 28.15 -7.67
CA SER A 478 0.40 28.06 -6.28
C SER A 478 -0.06 29.24 -5.44
N SER A 479 -0.26 30.42 -6.06
CA SER A 479 -0.67 31.62 -5.33
C SER A 479 -2.06 31.47 -4.69
N VAL A 480 -2.99 30.72 -5.30
CA VAL A 480 -4.34 30.51 -4.72
C VAL A 480 -4.30 29.62 -3.48
N LEU A 481 -3.56 28.49 -3.54
CA LEU A 481 -3.40 27.61 -2.39
C LEU A 481 -2.57 28.30 -1.32
N ASP A 482 -1.45 28.95 -1.68
CA ASP A 482 -0.62 29.69 -0.74
C ASP A 482 -1.40 30.83 -0.09
N HIS A 483 -2.24 31.56 -0.82
CA HIS A 483 -3.07 32.62 -0.25
C HIS A 483 -4.17 32.06 0.65
N TRP A 484 -4.77 30.91 0.33
CA TRP A 484 -5.73 30.26 1.22
C TRP A 484 -5.08 29.74 2.50
N VAL A 485 -3.90 29.13 2.38
CA VAL A 485 -3.19 28.59 3.54
C VAL A 485 -2.52 29.71 4.36
N GLN A 486 -2.04 30.78 3.73
CA GLN A 486 -1.55 31.97 4.42
C GLN A 486 -2.69 32.68 5.19
N ARG A 487 -3.90 32.72 4.62
CA ARG A 487 -5.09 33.27 5.30
C ARG A 487 -5.49 32.42 6.51
N THR A 488 -5.45 31.10 6.41
CA THR A 488 -5.80 30.21 7.54
C THR A 488 -4.72 30.18 8.62
N THR A 489 -3.43 30.24 8.26
CA THR A 489 -2.31 30.30 9.22
C THR A 489 -2.18 31.65 9.93
N SER A 490 -2.67 32.74 9.33
CA SER A 490 -2.70 34.06 9.95
C SER A 490 -3.84 34.27 10.96
N ALA A 491 -4.76 33.31 11.10
CA ALA A 491 -5.89 33.45 12.00
C ALA A 491 -5.45 33.45 13.47
N PRO A 492 -5.81 34.46 14.29
CA PRO A 492 -5.35 34.61 15.67
C PRO A 492 -5.72 33.43 16.59
N ALA A 493 -6.70 32.62 16.20
CA ALA A 493 -7.12 31.41 16.90
C ALA A 493 -6.04 30.29 16.91
N TYR A 494 -5.17 30.23 15.89
CA TYR A 494 -4.10 29.23 15.82
C TYR A 494 -2.85 29.62 16.61
N THR A 495 -2.65 30.91 16.87
CA THR A 495 -1.55 31.45 17.69
C THR A 495 -1.64 31.12 19.18
N CYS A 496 -2.65 30.35 19.62
CA CYS A 496 -2.68 29.85 20.99
C CYS A 496 -1.45 28.94 21.20
N LEU A 497 -0.47 29.45 21.94
CA LEU A 497 0.83 28.84 22.24
C LEU A 497 0.72 27.40 22.79
N HIS A 498 -0.43 27.03 23.36
CA HIS A 498 -0.69 25.68 23.87
C HIS A 498 -1.11 24.70 22.76
N CYS A 499 -1.80 25.15 21.71
CA CYS A 499 -2.21 24.30 20.59
C CYS A 499 -1.01 23.74 19.82
N HIS A 500 0.10 24.49 19.70
CA HIS A 500 1.30 24.02 18.99
C HIS A 500 2.02 22.82 19.64
N HIS A 501 1.87 22.60 20.95
CA HIS A 501 2.45 21.42 21.62
C HIS A 501 1.43 20.31 21.83
N ILE A 502 0.18 20.67 22.14
CA ILE A 502 -0.88 19.70 22.37
C ILE A 502 -1.17 18.95 21.06
N LEU A 503 -1.27 19.64 19.92
CA LEU A 503 -1.66 19.02 18.65
C LEU A 503 -0.67 17.93 18.18
N PRO A 504 0.66 18.13 18.17
CA PRO A 504 1.62 17.06 17.85
C PRO A 504 1.58 15.90 18.86
N MET A 505 1.42 16.17 20.16
CA MET A 505 1.33 15.11 21.16
C MET A 505 0.06 14.27 20.99
N VAL A 506 -1.09 14.91 20.75
CA VAL A 506 -2.34 14.23 20.42
C VAL A 506 -2.18 13.41 19.14
N THR A 507 -1.47 13.94 18.14
CA THR A 507 -1.17 13.21 16.90
C THR A 507 -0.36 11.94 17.18
N LEU A 508 0.69 12.02 18.00
CA LEU A 508 1.49 10.86 18.38
C LEU A 508 0.66 9.81 19.12
N VAL A 509 -0.20 10.24 20.06
CA VAL A 509 -1.11 9.33 20.78
C VAL A 509 -2.10 8.67 19.82
N LEU A 510 -2.71 9.42 18.90
CA LEU A 510 -3.66 8.88 17.91
C LEU A 510 -2.98 7.89 16.96
N VAL A 511 -1.75 8.17 16.52
CA VAL A 511 -0.96 7.23 15.72
C VAL A 511 -0.67 5.97 16.52
N GLY A 512 -0.22 6.09 17.78
CA GLY A 512 -0.01 4.94 18.65
C GLY A 512 -1.27 4.10 18.85
N MET A 513 -2.41 4.75 19.11
CA MET A 513 -3.70 4.07 19.24
C MET A 513 -4.09 3.36 17.94
N ALA A 514 -3.95 4.00 16.79
CA ALA A 514 -4.24 3.39 15.49
C ALA A 514 -3.40 2.13 15.21
N LEU A 515 -2.16 2.08 15.71
CA LEU A 515 -1.25 0.93 15.52
C LEU A 515 -1.58 -0.25 16.43
N TYR A 516 -1.90 0.01 17.70
CA TYR A 516 -2.03 -1.05 18.72
C TYR A 516 -3.47 -1.47 19.01
N THR A 517 -4.46 -0.63 18.74
CA THR A 517 -5.86 -1.03 18.93
C THR A 517 -6.33 -1.91 17.77
N PRO A 518 -7.24 -2.88 18.02
CA PRO A 518 -7.81 -3.70 16.96
C PRO A 518 -8.52 -2.81 15.93
N SER A 519 -7.99 -2.77 14.71
CA SER A 519 -8.53 -2.01 13.59
C SER A 519 -9.50 -2.82 12.75
N MET A 520 -9.41 -4.14 12.85
CA MET A 520 -10.00 -5.06 11.90
C MET A 520 -10.49 -6.31 12.62
N GLU A 521 -11.60 -6.86 12.15
CA GLU A 521 -12.19 -8.09 12.64
C GLU A 521 -12.46 -9.00 11.45
N ARG A 522 -11.83 -10.18 11.47
CA ARG A 522 -12.14 -11.24 10.53
C ARG A 522 -13.39 -11.95 11.02
N ASN A 523 -14.40 -11.96 10.17
CA ASN A 523 -15.62 -12.72 10.36
C ASN A 523 -15.64 -13.89 9.37
N VAL A 524 -15.74 -15.11 9.89
CA VAL A 524 -15.79 -16.32 9.06
C VAL A 524 -17.19 -16.90 9.14
N GLY A 525 -17.94 -16.75 8.05
CA GLY A 525 -19.30 -17.25 7.87
C GLY A 525 -19.39 -18.33 6.80
N GLY A 526 -20.62 -18.74 6.51
CA GLY A 526 -20.91 -19.85 5.60
C GLY A 526 -21.22 -21.15 6.35
N ALA A 527 -21.61 -22.16 5.59
CA ALA A 527 -22.00 -23.45 6.14
C ALA A 527 -20.86 -24.08 6.95
N ILE A 528 -19.67 -24.23 6.36
CA ILE A 528 -18.57 -24.97 6.97
C ILE A 528 -18.14 -24.34 8.31
N PRO A 529 -17.86 -23.03 8.44
CA PRO A 529 -17.51 -22.42 9.72
C PRO A 529 -18.59 -22.55 10.79
N LYS A 530 -19.88 -22.51 10.39
CA LYS A 530 -21.00 -22.74 11.33
C LYS A 530 -20.93 -24.16 11.91
N TYR A 531 -20.73 -25.17 11.07
CA TYR A 531 -20.56 -26.55 11.54
C TYR A 531 -19.27 -26.73 12.36
N LEU A 532 -18.15 -26.13 11.95
CA LEU A 532 -16.90 -26.18 12.73
C LEU A 532 -17.08 -25.54 14.11
N LYS A 533 -17.84 -24.45 14.22
CA LYS A 533 -18.14 -23.80 15.50
C LYS A 533 -19.08 -24.64 16.37
N GLU A 534 -20.15 -25.19 15.79
CA GLU A 534 -21.15 -25.97 16.51
C GLU A 534 -20.65 -27.37 16.91
N VAL A 535 -19.84 -28.01 16.05
CA VAL A 535 -19.36 -29.39 16.22
C VAL A 535 -17.96 -29.45 16.83
N LEU A 536 -17.07 -28.52 16.51
CA LEU A 536 -15.68 -28.55 17.01
C LEU A 536 -15.41 -27.45 18.04
N GLY A 537 -16.37 -26.56 18.31
CA GLY A 537 -16.17 -25.42 19.23
C GLY A 537 -15.20 -24.37 18.70
N LEU A 538 -14.87 -24.42 17.40
CA LEU A 538 -13.85 -23.55 16.81
C LEU A 538 -14.42 -22.17 16.48
N ASP A 539 -13.91 -21.14 17.14
CA ASP A 539 -14.18 -19.76 16.76
C ASP A 539 -13.09 -19.24 15.83
N LEU A 540 -13.41 -19.18 14.53
CA LEU A 540 -12.48 -18.70 13.51
C LEU A 540 -12.41 -17.17 13.42
N ASN A 541 -13.26 -16.47 14.18
CA ASN A 541 -13.28 -15.01 14.22
C ASN A 541 -12.07 -14.49 15.01
N HIS A 542 -11.40 -13.47 14.48
CA HIS A 542 -10.22 -12.92 15.13
C HIS A 542 -10.09 -11.42 14.89
N LYS A 543 -9.56 -10.71 15.89
CA LYS A 543 -9.37 -9.27 15.86
C LYS A 543 -7.90 -8.93 15.65
N TYR A 544 -7.62 -8.09 14.67
CA TYR A 544 -6.27 -7.69 14.30
C TYR A 544 -6.05 -6.19 14.53
N SER A 545 -4.94 -5.86 15.18
CA SER A 545 -4.34 -4.52 15.15
C SER A 545 -3.34 -4.45 13.99
N LEU A 546 -2.86 -3.26 13.65
CA LEU A 546 -1.82 -3.13 12.62
C LEU A 546 -0.52 -3.80 13.05
N ALA A 547 -0.21 -3.77 14.35
CA ALA A 547 0.95 -4.46 14.91
C ALA A 547 0.80 -6.00 14.83
N SER A 548 -0.36 -6.56 15.21
CA SER A 548 -0.54 -8.02 15.09
C SER A 548 -0.61 -8.48 13.64
N LEU A 549 -1.17 -7.67 12.75
CA LEU A 549 -1.16 -7.94 11.31
C LEU A 549 0.27 -7.96 10.74
N GLN A 550 1.14 -7.07 11.21
CA GLN A 550 2.57 -7.10 10.86
C GLN A 550 3.17 -8.46 11.23
N ASP A 551 3.04 -8.90 12.48
CA ASP A 551 3.61 -10.17 12.94
C ASP A 551 3.06 -11.36 12.12
N LEU A 552 1.76 -11.31 11.79
CA LEU A 552 1.09 -12.31 10.99
C LEU A 552 1.63 -12.42 9.56
N THR A 553 1.97 -11.29 8.93
CA THR A 553 2.58 -11.31 7.59
C THR A 553 3.95 -11.97 7.55
N GLY A 554 4.62 -12.15 8.69
CA GLY A 554 5.89 -12.87 8.81
C GLY A 554 5.77 -14.25 9.46
N ALA A 555 4.57 -14.69 9.83
CA ALA A 555 4.37 -15.88 10.66
C ALA A 555 4.65 -17.21 9.95
N ALA A 556 4.79 -17.21 8.62
CA ALA A 556 5.27 -18.37 7.86
C ALA A 556 6.81 -18.46 7.81
N GLY A 557 7.52 -17.44 8.31
CA GLY A 557 8.98 -17.43 8.39
C GLY A 557 9.68 -17.26 7.03
N GLY A 558 10.97 -17.61 6.97
CA GLY A 558 11.74 -17.56 5.72
C GLY A 558 11.76 -16.17 5.06
N MET A 559 11.39 -16.12 3.78
CA MET A 559 11.33 -14.87 3.01
C MET A 559 10.08 -14.03 3.30
N ASP A 560 9.05 -14.56 3.98
CA ASP A 560 7.90 -13.77 4.44
C ASP A 560 8.29 -12.71 5.47
N LEU A 561 9.47 -12.85 6.11
CA LEU A 561 10.07 -11.77 6.91
C LEU A 561 10.32 -10.48 6.11
N LEU A 562 10.53 -10.57 4.79
CA LEU A 562 10.63 -9.39 3.92
C LEU A 562 9.27 -8.71 3.75
N LEU A 563 8.18 -9.47 3.64
CA LEU A 563 6.82 -8.92 3.61
C LEU A 563 6.49 -8.24 4.94
N MET A 564 6.77 -8.92 6.06
CA MET A 564 6.68 -8.34 7.40
C MET A 564 7.48 -7.05 7.52
N GLY A 565 8.75 -7.05 7.07
CA GLY A 565 9.61 -5.88 7.09
C GLY A 565 9.07 -4.72 6.24
N THR A 566 8.50 -5.02 5.06
CA THR A 566 7.89 -4.03 4.18
C THR A 566 6.64 -3.43 4.81
N PHE A 567 5.75 -4.28 5.35
CA PHE A 567 4.56 -3.84 6.06
C PHE A 567 4.91 -3.00 7.30
N ALA A 568 5.84 -3.48 8.13
CA ALA A 568 6.36 -2.78 9.29
C ALA A 568 6.92 -1.41 8.91
N LEU A 569 7.77 -1.34 7.88
CA LEU A 569 8.41 -0.11 7.45
C LEU A 569 7.38 0.93 7.01
N PHE A 570 6.40 0.54 6.18
CA PHE A 570 5.50 1.49 5.53
C PHE A 570 4.23 1.82 6.31
N ILE A 571 3.73 0.89 7.13
CA ILE A 571 2.44 1.01 7.84
C ILE A 571 2.62 1.26 9.33
N VAL A 572 3.69 0.75 9.95
CA VAL A 572 3.89 0.87 11.39
C VAL A 572 4.98 1.89 11.71
N LEU A 573 6.22 1.61 11.32
CA LEU A 573 7.41 2.37 11.66
C LEU A 573 7.44 3.75 10.99
N GLY A 574 7.18 3.84 9.69
CA GLY A 574 7.20 5.11 8.94
C GLY A 574 6.28 6.18 9.54
N PRO A 575 4.97 5.90 9.71
CA PRO A 575 4.02 6.81 10.36
C PRO A 575 4.40 7.17 11.81
N LEU A 576 4.86 6.18 12.60
CA LEU A 576 5.29 6.40 13.99
C LEU A 576 6.52 7.33 14.06
N LEU A 577 7.57 7.01 13.32
CA LEU A 577 8.79 7.84 13.28
C LEU A 577 8.48 9.24 12.76
N ARG A 578 7.61 9.38 11.76
CA ARG A 578 7.18 10.68 11.26
C ARG A 578 6.42 11.48 12.33
N ALA A 579 5.51 10.85 13.06
CA ALA A 579 4.81 11.51 14.16
C ALA A 579 5.78 11.99 15.25
N ILE A 580 6.76 11.15 15.62
CA ILE A 580 7.82 11.52 16.58
C ILE A 580 8.64 12.72 16.07
N LEU A 581 9.08 12.70 14.81
CA LEU A 581 9.84 13.82 14.25
C LEU A 581 9.04 15.11 14.18
N VAL A 582 7.75 15.05 13.85
CA VAL A 582 6.87 16.22 13.86
C VAL A 582 6.75 16.82 15.27
N VAL A 583 6.65 15.98 16.30
CA VAL A 583 6.69 16.42 17.71
C VAL A 583 8.02 17.08 18.03
N LEU A 584 9.15 16.46 17.66
CA LEU A 584 10.48 17.01 17.89
C LEU A 584 10.67 18.36 17.19
N VAL A 585 10.24 18.50 15.94
CA VAL A 585 10.29 19.79 15.22
C VAL A 585 9.46 20.85 15.95
N ALA A 586 8.23 20.51 16.36
CA ALA A 586 7.37 21.43 17.09
C ALA A 586 7.97 21.85 18.44
N MET A 587 8.70 20.96 19.13
CA MET A 587 9.40 21.29 20.38
C MET A 587 10.60 22.23 20.14
N THR A 588 11.31 22.10 19.02
CA THR A 588 12.48 22.96 18.71
C THR A 588 12.12 24.39 18.31
N ALA A 589 10.87 24.66 17.91
CA ALA A 589 10.42 25.96 17.43
C ALA A 589 10.56 27.10 18.49
N LYS A 590 10.53 26.78 19.78
CA LYS A 590 10.61 27.80 20.86
C LYS A 590 12.03 28.25 21.23
N THR A 591 13.04 27.51 20.82
CA THR A 591 14.45 27.77 21.16
C THR A 591 15.15 28.57 20.06
N THR A 592 14.60 29.75 19.73
CA THR A 592 14.94 30.56 18.54
C THR A 592 16.24 31.37 18.63
N ALA A 593 17.01 31.31 19.72
CA ALA A 593 18.18 32.18 19.88
C ALA A 593 19.50 31.65 19.29
N SER A 594 19.60 30.37 18.88
CA SER A 594 20.87 29.79 18.43
C SER A 594 20.84 29.30 16.98
N THR A 595 21.82 29.74 16.18
CA THR A 595 22.08 29.30 14.80
C THR A 595 22.22 27.77 14.70
N ARG A 596 22.67 27.09 15.77
CA ARG A 596 22.78 25.63 15.82
C ARG A 596 21.41 24.96 15.84
N THR A 597 20.44 25.52 16.57
CA THR A 597 19.08 24.99 16.66
C THR A 597 18.37 25.08 15.31
N GLN A 598 18.56 26.17 14.57
CA GLN A 598 17.98 26.34 13.24
C GLN A 598 18.47 25.27 12.24
N ARG A 599 19.78 24.95 12.26
CA ARG A 599 20.33 23.84 11.45
C ARG A 599 19.71 22.50 11.81
N ILE A 600 19.55 22.22 13.11
CA ILE A 600 18.91 20.98 13.59
C ILE A 600 17.44 20.94 13.15
N ARG A 601 16.69 22.05 13.29
CA ARG A 601 15.30 22.14 12.84
C ARG A 601 15.19 21.87 11.34
N SER A 602 16.01 22.53 10.52
CA SER A 602 16.04 22.32 9.07
C SER A 602 16.33 20.86 8.71
N LEU A 603 17.29 20.22 9.40
CA LEU A 603 17.57 18.80 9.25
C LEU A 603 16.36 17.94 9.64
N LEU A 604 15.72 18.19 10.78
CA LEU A 604 14.55 17.43 11.23
C LEU A 604 13.37 17.56 10.27
N VAL A 605 13.11 18.75 9.73
CA VAL A 605 12.09 18.97 8.69
C VAL A 605 12.42 18.15 7.45
N HIS A 606 13.69 18.17 7.02
CA HIS A 606 14.12 17.39 5.88
C HIS A 606 13.97 15.88 6.10
N VAL A 607 14.38 15.36 7.26
CA VAL A 607 14.22 13.94 7.63
C VAL A 607 12.75 13.57 7.76
N SER A 608 11.89 14.45 8.29
CA SER A 608 10.44 14.23 8.36
C SER A 608 9.81 14.14 6.98
N ASN A 609 10.18 15.04 6.06
CA ASN A 609 9.73 15.00 4.67
C ASN A 609 10.25 13.75 3.94
N PHE A 610 11.46 13.31 4.25
CA PHE A 610 12.01 12.05 3.76
C PHE A 610 11.21 10.84 4.27
N LEU A 611 10.92 10.76 5.57
CA LEU A 611 10.09 9.70 6.14
C LEU A 611 8.64 9.73 5.64
N ALA A 612 8.16 10.87 5.15
CA ALA A 612 6.87 10.94 4.48
C ALA A 612 6.79 9.99 3.27
N ALA A 613 7.91 9.71 2.57
CA ALA A 613 7.97 8.72 1.50
C ALA A 613 7.69 7.29 1.98
N PHE A 614 7.98 7.01 3.26
CA PHE A 614 7.76 5.71 3.92
C PHE A 614 6.46 5.64 4.72
N CYS A 615 5.62 6.67 4.66
CA CYS A 615 4.29 6.64 5.26
C CYS A 615 3.28 6.34 4.15
N ALA A 616 2.73 5.12 4.12
CA ALA A 616 1.85 4.66 3.04
C ALA A 616 0.41 4.37 3.51
N TRP A 617 -0.07 5.09 4.52
CA TRP A 617 -1.43 4.92 5.05
C TRP A 617 -2.51 5.19 4.01
N GLU A 618 -2.31 6.14 3.08
CA GLU A 618 -3.21 6.38 1.96
C GLU A 618 -3.35 5.16 1.04
N VAL A 619 -2.25 4.46 0.78
CA VAL A 619 -2.21 3.27 -0.06
C VAL A 619 -2.82 2.08 0.69
N PHE A 620 -2.55 2.00 1.99
CA PHE A 620 -3.14 0.99 2.88
C PHE A 620 -4.66 1.10 2.97
N PHE A 621 -5.21 2.31 3.04
CA PHE A 621 -6.66 2.52 2.99
C PHE A 621 -7.27 1.99 1.70
N ALA A 622 -6.62 2.23 0.56
CA ALA A 622 -7.06 1.71 -0.72
C ALA A 622 -6.98 0.17 -0.75
N ALA A 623 -5.88 -0.43 -0.26
CA ALA A 623 -5.71 -1.87 -0.15
C ALA A 623 -6.79 -2.51 0.74
N MET A 624 -7.07 -1.92 1.90
CA MET A 624 -8.12 -2.35 2.81
C MET A 624 -9.51 -2.37 2.16
N PHE A 625 -9.84 -1.29 1.43
CA PHE A 625 -11.09 -1.21 0.69
C PHE A 625 -11.15 -2.24 -0.44
N MET A 626 -10.04 -2.47 -1.16
CA MET A 626 -9.97 -3.52 -2.18
C MET A 626 -10.20 -4.90 -1.56
N VAL A 627 -9.55 -5.23 -0.44
CA VAL A 627 -9.73 -6.52 0.24
C VAL A 627 -11.16 -6.72 0.72
N GLU A 628 -11.77 -5.72 1.35
CA GLU A 628 -13.16 -5.79 1.83
C GLU A 628 -14.14 -6.11 0.68
N LEU A 629 -13.90 -5.57 -0.51
CA LEU A 629 -14.72 -5.82 -1.69
C LEU A 629 -14.46 -7.20 -2.34
N ILE A 630 -13.20 -7.65 -2.32
CA ILE A 630 -12.77 -8.86 -3.05
C ILE A 630 -13.00 -10.13 -2.22
N MET A 631 -12.73 -10.07 -0.92
CA MET A 631 -12.64 -11.27 -0.06
C MET A 631 -13.90 -12.12 0.02
N PRO A 632 -15.10 -11.55 0.23
CA PRO A 632 -16.30 -12.37 0.36
C PRO A 632 -16.59 -13.21 -0.89
N SER A 633 -16.21 -12.70 -2.07
CA SER A 633 -16.41 -13.44 -3.32
C SER A 633 -15.26 -14.39 -3.62
N ALA A 634 -14.00 -13.95 -3.44
CA ALA A 634 -12.84 -14.81 -3.65
C ALA A 634 -12.88 -16.06 -2.75
N THR A 635 -13.33 -15.91 -1.50
CA THR A 635 -13.45 -17.06 -0.59
C THR A 635 -14.60 -18.00 -0.93
N ASN A 636 -15.68 -17.47 -1.52
CA ASN A 636 -16.79 -18.28 -2.00
C ASN A 636 -16.39 -19.19 -3.18
N THR A 637 -15.43 -18.77 -4.01
CA THR A 637 -14.99 -19.60 -5.16
C THR A 637 -14.02 -20.71 -4.76
N ILE A 638 -13.30 -20.59 -3.64
CA ILE A 638 -12.33 -21.61 -3.18
C ILE A 638 -13.04 -22.95 -2.91
N LEU A 639 -14.22 -22.89 -2.31
CA LEU A 639 -15.06 -24.05 -2.03
C LEU A 639 -16.44 -23.78 -2.62
N ASN A 640 -16.59 -24.07 -3.92
CA ASN A 640 -17.90 -24.06 -4.55
C ASN A 640 -18.34 -25.50 -4.79
N THR A 641 -18.90 -26.13 -3.77
CA THR A 641 -19.50 -27.47 -3.88
C THR A 641 -21.01 -27.39 -3.69
N PRO A 642 -21.81 -28.14 -4.48
CA PRO A 642 -23.26 -28.12 -4.35
C PRO A 642 -23.73 -28.61 -2.96
N ALA A 643 -22.91 -29.40 -2.26
CA ALA A 643 -23.16 -29.82 -0.90
C ALA A 643 -23.37 -28.65 0.07
N CYS A 644 -22.73 -27.51 -0.16
CA CYS A 644 -22.85 -26.36 0.73
C CYS A 644 -24.18 -25.62 0.62
N GLU A 645 -24.82 -25.66 -0.56
CA GLU A 645 -26.17 -25.13 -0.72
C GLU A 645 -27.15 -25.90 0.17
N ILE A 646 -26.98 -27.22 0.24
CA ILE A 646 -27.80 -28.10 1.08
C ILE A 646 -27.50 -27.86 2.56
N LEU A 647 -26.22 -27.76 2.93
CA LEU A 647 -25.77 -27.51 4.30
C LEU A 647 -26.21 -26.16 4.85
N SER A 648 -26.22 -25.15 3.99
CA SER A 648 -26.60 -23.80 4.39
C SER A 648 -28.08 -23.67 4.67
N GLY A 649 -28.95 -24.39 3.96
CA GLY A 649 -30.41 -24.18 3.92
C GLY A 649 -30.85 -22.86 3.24
N ASP A 650 -30.03 -21.81 3.33
CA ASP A 650 -30.31 -20.45 2.88
C ASP A 650 -29.61 -20.08 1.56
N GLY A 651 -28.92 -21.04 0.91
CA GLY A 651 -28.10 -20.79 -0.27
C GLY A 651 -26.83 -19.97 0.00
N SER A 652 -26.38 -19.93 1.26
CA SER A 652 -25.11 -19.29 1.62
C SER A 652 -23.90 -20.09 1.13
N SER A 653 -22.80 -19.37 0.89
CA SER A 653 -21.51 -19.93 0.46
C SER A 653 -20.95 -20.95 1.45
N CYS A 654 -20.18 -21.94 0.96
CA CYS A 654 -19.48 -22.92 1.79
C CYS A 654 -18.62 -22.25 2.88
N LEU A 655 -17.83 -21.28 2.44
CA LEU A 655 -16.87 -20.54 3.23
C LEU A 655 -16.92 -19.10 2.77
N GLN A 656 -17.33 -18.21 3.66
CA GLN A 656 -17.29 -16.77 3.43
C GLN A 656 -16.38 -16.16 4.46
N VAL A 657 -15.25 -15.61 4.04
CA VAL A 657 -14.45 -14.78 4.93
C VAL A 657 -14.77 -13.34 4.60
N SER A 658 -15.41 -12.66 5.53
CA SER A 658 -15.63 -11.22 5.49
C SER A 658 -14.68 -10.51 6.43
N TYR A 659 -14.33 -9.29 6.07
CA TYR A 659 -13.42 -8.48 6.85
C TYR A 659 -14.14 -7.20 7.24
N GLU A 660 -14.44 -7.08 8.52
CA GLU A 660 -15.17 -5.93 9.05
C GLU A 660 -14.16 -4.92 9.64
N ARG A 661 -14.29 -3.67 9.20
CA ARG A 661 -13.48 -2.57 9.76
C ARG A 661 -14.10 -2.14 11.08
N VAL A 662 -13.29 -2.13 12.14
CA VAL A 662 -13.69 -1.56 13.43
C VAL A 662 -13.71 -0.03 13.28
N SER A 663 -14.91 0.52 13.09
CA SER A 663 -15.13 1.92 12.70
C SER A 663 -14.41 2.94 13.61
N THR A 664 -14.37 2.68 14.92
CA THR A 664 -13.72 3.53 15.92
C THR A 664 -12.21 3.60 15.73
N THR A 665 -11.55 2.44 15.62
CA THR A 665 -10.10 2.38 15.41
C THR A 665 -9.71 2.88 14.02
N PHE A 666 -10.53 2.59 13.01
CA PHE A 666 -10.32 3.11 11.66
C PHE A 666 -10.41 4.64 11.63
N ALA A 667 -11.28 5.25 12.44
CA ALA A 667 -11.32 6.70 12.62
C ALA A 667 -10.02 7.25 13.23
N PHE A 668 -9.39 6.56 14.18
CA PHE A 668 -8.06 6.96 14.68
C PHE A 668 -6.98 6.93 13.61
N LEU A 669 -7.03 5.96 12.70
CA LEU A 669 -6.12 5.88 11.55
C LEU A 669 -6.31 7.11 10.63
N ILE A 670 -7.55 7.43 10.26
CA ILE A 670 -7.86 8.59 9.40
C ILE A 670 -7.48 9.90 10.09
N LEU A 671 -7.86 10.07 11.35
CA LEU A 671 -7.55 11.29 12.11
C LEU A 671 -6.04 11.44 12.31
N GLY A 672 -5.34 10.37 12.67
CA GLY A 672 -3.88 10.35 12.76
C GLY A 672 -3.22 10.73 11.44
N TRP A 673 -3.69 10.16 10.31
CA TRP A 673 -3.19 10.47 8.97
C TRP A 673 -3.37 11.95 8.62
N CYS A 674 -4.58 12.47 8.78
CA CYS A 674 -4.92 13.87 8.52
C CYS A 674 -4.10 14.82 9.39
N LEU A 675 -3.91 14.49 10.68
CA LEU A 675 -3.15 15.31 11.61
C LEU A 675 -1.65 15.31 11.31
N VAL A 676 -1.05 14.14 11.03
CA VAL A 676 0.37 14.04 10.62
C VAL A 676 0.60 14.81 9.32
N GLY A 677 -0.29 14.69 8.35
CA GLY A 677 -0.25 15.42 7.08
C GLY A 677 -0.38 16.93 7.29
N GLY A 678 -1.40 17.37 8.03
CA GLY A 678 -1.65 18.78 8.33
C GLY A 678 -0.50 19.44 9.10
N LEU A 679 0.04 18.76 10.12
CA LEU A 679 1.20 19.25 10.87
C LEU A 679 2.46 19.33 10.00
N SER A 680 2.67 18.38 9.08
CA SER A 680 3.81 18.42 8.15
C SER A 680 3.73 19.64 7.22
N ILE A 681 2.54 19.93 6.68
CA ILE A 681 2.30 21.11 5.84
C ILE A 681 2.56 22.38 6.67
N HIS A 682 2.01 22.45 7.89
CA HIS A 682 2.21 23.57 8.79
C HIS A 682 3.70 23.84 9.05
N VAL A 683 4.45 22.80 9.42
CA VAL A 683 5.90 22.89 9.68
C VAL A 683 6.66 23.38 8.43
N SER A 684 6.30 22.89 7.24
CA SER A 684 6.92 23.31 5.98
C SER A 684 6.63 24.78 5.65
N MET A 685 5.43 25.26 5.96
CA MET A 685 5.05 26.65 5.74
C MET A 685 5.75 27.59 6.70
N GLU A 686 5.87 27.20 7.96
CA GLU A 686 6.54 28.00 8.98
C GLU A 686 8.02 28.19 8.63
N ASP A 687 8.70 27.12 8.20
CA ASP A 687 10.08 27.17 7.69
C ASP A 687 10.19 28.04 6.42
N SER A 688 9.19 28.01 5.53
CA SER A 688 9.16 28.88 4.35
C SER A 688 8.98 30.36 4.71
N LYS A 689 8.13 30.64 5.71
CA LYS A 689 7.87 31.99 6.23
C LYS A 689 9.12 32.59 6.89
N GLU A 690 9.82 31.83 7.71
CA GLU A 690 11.08 32.24 8.36
C GLU A 690 12.14 32.63 7.30
N ARG A 691 12.31 31.81 6.26
CA ARG A 691 13.25 32.10 5.16
C ARG A 691 12.88 33.35 4.36
N MET A 692 11.58 33.65 4.22
CA MET A 692 11.15 34.88 3.55
C MET A 692 11.45 36.11 4.40
N MET A 693 11.25 36.05 5.71
CA MET A 693 11.62 37.14 6.62
C MET A 693 13.12 37.37 6.66
N GLU A 694 13.94 36.30 6.69
CA GLU A 694 15.40 36.42 6.64
C GLU A 694 15.87 37.11 5.36
N ARG A 695 15.27 36.79 4.20
CA ARG A 695 15.60 37.49 2.94
C ARG A 695 15.22 38.96 3.00
N HIS A 696 14.04 39.28 3.52
CA HIS A 696 13.60 40.66 3.62
C HIS A 696 14.49 41.47 4.57
N ASN A 697 14.84 40.92 5.74
CA ASN A 697 15.74 41.60 6.68
C ASN A 697 17.15 41.75 6.10
N GLY A 698 17.70 40.71 5.47
CA GLY A 698 19.01 40.79 4.83
C GLY A 698 19.06 41.82 3.70
N GLN A 699 17.96 42.01 2.96
CA GLN A 699 17.86 43.04 1.92
C GLN A 699 17.78 44.45 2.53
N VAL A 700 17.12 44.63 3.68
CA VAL A 700 17.09 45.91 4.41
C VAL A 700 18.48 46.27 4.93
N ASP A 701 19.19 45.32 5.54
CA ASP A 701 20.56 45.54 6.03
C ASP A 701 21.52 45.89 4.88
N SER A 702 21.34 45.26 3.72
CA SER A 702 22.11 45.56 2.51
C SER A 702 21.83 46.97 2.00
N LEU A 703 20.56 47.38 1.94
CA LEU A 703 20.15 48.74 1.54
C LEU A 703 20.66 49.81 2.52
N GLU A 704 20.71 49.49 3.82
CA GLU A 704 21.24 50.40 4.84
C GLU A 704 22.77 50.53 4.77
N ALA A 705 23.48 49.46 4.40
CA ALA A 705 24.92 49.50 4.09
C ALA A 705 25.26 50.34 2.84
N TYR A 706 24.32 50.48 1.90
CA TYR A 706 24.44 51.34 0.71
C TYR A 706 23.93 52.77 0.91
N ARG A 707 23.54 53.19 2.14
CA ARG A 707 23.30 54.62 2.38
C ARG A 707 24.59 55.38 2.05
N PRO A 708 24.56 56.31 1.08
CA PRO A 708 25.74 57.09 0.74
C PRO A 708 26.22 57.79 2.02
N LEU A 709 27.50 57.62 2.33
CA LEU A 709 28.16 58.37 3.40
C LEU A 709 27.71 59.83 3.30
N PRO A 710 27.28 60.46 4.41
CA PRO A 710 26.83 61.84 4.36
C PRO A 710 27.92 62.65 3.67
N TYR A 711 27.53 63.33 2.60
CA TYR A 711 28.39 64.20 1.81
C TYR A 711 29.06 65.15 2.79
N PHE A 712 30.35 64.94 3.04
CA PHE A 712 31.16 65.82 3.88
C PHE A 712 31.31 67.14 3.12
N ASP A 713 30.37 68.06 3.35
CA ASP A 713 30.47 69.41 2.85
C ASP A 713 31.68 70.07 3.52
N GLY A 714 32.65 70.49 2.71
CA GLY A 714 33.93 71.03 3.15
C GLY A 714 33.75 72.41 3.79
N GLY A 715 33.27 72.44 5.04
CA GLY A 715 33.22 73.63 5.89
C GLY A 715 34.44 73.75 6.78
N LEU A 716 35.12 74.90 6.67
CA LEU A 716 36.28 75.38 7.44
C LEU A 716 36.24 75.10 8.97
N PRO A 717 37.41 75.03 9.64
CA PRO A 717 37.51 74.72 11.06
C PRO A 717 36.93 75.85 11.93
N PRO A 718 36.16 75.55 13.00
CA PRO A 718 35.72 76.57 13.94
C PRO A 718 36.82 76.85 14.97
N THR A 719 37.09 78.14 15.14
CA THR A 719 37.88 78.73 16.21
C THR A 719 37.28 78.47 17.59
N GLU A 720 38.15 78.11 18.53
CA GLU A 720 37.93 78.05 19.98
C GLU A 720 37.30 79.34 20.53
N ILE A 721 36.24 79.21 21.33
CA ILE A 721 35.91 80.19 22.38
C ILE A 721 35.51 79.43 23.65
N HIS A 722 36.30 79.66 24.70
CA HIS A 722 36.06 79.29 26.10
C HIS A 722 35.00 80.21 26.76
N ALA A 723 34.11 79.60 27.56
CA ALA A 723 33.48 80.08 28.82
C ALA A 723 32.11 79.40 28.98
N GLY A 724 31.62 78.91 30.11
CA GLY A 724 32.04 78.92 31.51
C GLY A 724 30.99 78.19 32.36
N ASN A 725 31.39 77.82 33.57
CA ASN A 725 30.64 77.28 34.72
C ASN A 725 29.11 77.43 34.75
N SER A 726 28.40 76.34 35.09
CA SER A 726 27.58 76.25 36.32
C SER A 726 26.97 74.84 36.55
N ARG A 727 27.32 74.23 37.69
CA ARG A 727 26.49 73.31 38.52
C ARG A 727 25.82 74.17 39.63
N PRO A 728 24.94 73.67 40.54
CA PRO A 728 24.25 72.36 40.67
C PRO A 728 22.72 72.51 40.96
N LEU A 729 21.98 71.40 41.13
CA LEU A 729 20.78 71.15 41.99
C LEU A 729 20.33 69.70 41.67
N ALA A 730 20.33 68.65 42.51
CA ALA A 730 20.06 68.41 43.94
C ALA A 730 18.56 68.46 44.34
N PHE A 731 17.92 67.29 44.32
CA PHE A 731 16.73 66.81 45.07
C PHE A 731 16.83 65.26 44.98
N GLY A 732 16.90 64.41 46.02
CA GLY A 732 16.27 64.41 47.35
C GLY A 732 14.79 64.09 47.18
N ASP A 733 14.14 63.06 47.73
CA ASP A 733 14.48 62.02 48.71
C ASP A 733 13.31 60.99 48.71
N ASP A 734 13.49 59.89 49.45
CA ASP A 734 12.48 59.16 50.24
C ASP A 734 11.70 57.91 49.72
N ASN A 735 12.05 56.80 50.39
CA ASN A 735 11.17 55.85 51.12
C ASN A 735 10.21 54.96 50.32
N ASN A 736 10.34 53.63 50.43
CA ASN A 736 9.85 52.93 51.63
C ASN A 736 10.22 51.44 51.62
N SER A 737 10.37 50.93 52.83
CA SER A 737 10.61 49.55 53.25
C SER A 737 9.50 48.56 52.83
N ASN A 738 9.86 47.32 52.55
CA ASN A 738 9.51 46.23 53.46
C ASN A 738 10.27 44.92 53.19
N THR A 739 10.90 44.50 54.27
CA THR A 739 11.44 43.19 54.61
C THR A 739 10.34 42.14 54.78
N ASN A 740 10.60 40.92 54.29
CA ASN A 740 10.36 39.60 54.91
C ASN A 740 10.73 38.57 53.82
N GLY A 741 11.68 37.66 53.98
CA GLY A 741 11.99 36.85 55.15
C GLY A 741 11.26 35.51 55.01
N GLY A 742 11.95 34.45 54.60
CA GLY A 742 11.36 33.11 54.52
C GLY A 742 12.22 32.10 53.76
N ALA A 743 13.08 31.40 54.49
CA ALA A 743 13.82 30.23 54.05
C ALA A 743 13.08 28.93 54.46
N SER A 744 13.03 27.94 53.56
CA SER A 744 12.92 26.48 53.79
C SER A 744 12.96 25.83 52.40
N MET A 745 13.92 25.02 51.96
CA MET A 745 14.49 23.76 52.45
C MET A 745 13.45 22.62 52.59
N MET A 746 13.77 21.48 51.93
CA MET A 746 13.14 20.14 51.96
C MET A 746 11.79 20.01 51.23
N GLU A 747 11.39 18.93 50.55
CA GLU A 747 11.91 17.57 50.31
C GLU A 747 10.96 16.87 49.31
N GLU A 748 11.51 15.94 48.54
CA GLU A 748 10.94 14.70 47.97
C GLU A 748 9.41 14.41 48.05
N GLN A 749 8.76 14.08 46.92
CA GLN A 749 8.16 12.74 46.66
C GLN A 749 7.24 12.70 45.41
N LEU A 750 7.29 11.53 44.77
CA LEU A 750 6.41 10.99 43.73
C LEU A 750 4.92 11.12 44.03
N VAL A 751 4.12 11.32 42.96
CA VAL A 751 3.06 10.39 42.49
C VAL A 751 3.07 10.38 40.97
#